data_AF-A0A7M4EFG2-F1
#
_entry.id   AF-A0A7M4EFG2-F1
#
_cell.length_a   1.000
_cell.length_b   1.000
_cell.length_c   1.000
_cell.angle_alpha   90.00
_cell.angle_beta   90.00
_cell.angle_gamma   90.00
#
_symmetry.space_group_name_H-M   'P 1'
#
loop_
_entity.id
_entity.type
_entity.pdbx_description
1 polymer ?
#
loop_
_entity_poly.entity_id
_entity_poly.type
_entity_poly.pdbx_seq_one_letter_code
_entity_poly.pdbx_strand_id
1 'polypeptide(L)'
;MPVPPWLVRGCTALLRSGTRAACDTCLGLPEAGAAGTASAFWEVGRGKGPKPALHMCYLQPRSLTPGRAGRPVRPAHGPPGAARRARGFRPAARAAGKGGASVTSSPRGGRSCATGTLNWKMKGSVTEERLYLDFSHQYEDCIFPLHSSVALFLLSYCDCRLFKVFLVPAGESADDQLEGKALPSDPKLHFTSRCQLPLVVQNCCLPAIVGKDGKFCRAGLAVVLRHIVQKTYEANPSNKEALELLGFKKTCLKACAEVSQWTRLCEISIPLAVESFLTASPERCQTIPPEVLQLEKKLGEPVRVHNDDKIRRQKLQQQNTADNTASLPALAMGSTEEGIIEEKQEQTLTSLELRVAFSKLTVQEVPATTNREPPLIRKTKTSDLPTLEHIFAEGLYFTLADLVLLPCIHQFLLFSKKQNRKLLNLPLILGWYQRVQEVPGVKAAASKSNMQFLQFPDLLSSPEEHLQDFSTFSDGSEEDHEDKQFIGGPRPTMTKLMERGIEATFSPHPTPCWTLDWSKLPAAVNPGEGKMSSERALRKQQQLNNLVAMVTNLSKPGDVIVDFCSGGGHVGIVLAHMLPSCQVVLIENKELSLVRAKDRSDELGLNNICFIQANLDYFKGTFNIGVALHACGVATDMVIEHCIKVHAAFVICPCCYGFIQNTAKFTFPRSHQFKEVLSYKEHMILCRFADQTAVQLPPERKIIGKQCMGLVDLDRAWAAEAYNYSVQVISMEPESCSPKNNMVVGIPV
;
A
#
# COMPACT_ATOMS: atom_id res chain seq x y z
N MET A 1 -12.22 -50.14 44.16
CA MET A 1 -11.08 -51.00 43.76
C MET A 1 -11.22 -51.35 42.29
N PRO A 2 -10.12 -51.62 41.55
CA PRO A 2 -8.77 -51.04 41.60
C PRO A 2 -8.64 -49.93 40.51
N VAL A 3 -7.64 -49.03 40.40
CA VAL A 3 -6.22 -48.93 40.80
C VAL A 3 -5.24 -49.63 39.81
N PRO A 4 -4.22 -48.94 39.24
CA PRO A 4 -3.35 -49.44 38.14
C PRO A 4 -2.01 -50.05 38.66
N PRO A 5 -1.02 -50.42 37.80
CA PRO A 5 0.05 -49.44 37.47
C PRO A 5 0.89 -49.60 36.14
N TRP A 6 1.25 -48.44 35.55
CA TRP A 6 2.60 -47.90 35.17
C TRP A 6 3.87 -48.73 34.75
N LEU A 7 4.82 -47.96 34.17
CA LEU A 7 6.31 -48.12 34.03
C LEU A 7 6.88 -49.06 32.92
N VAL A 8 8.12 -48.91 32.37
CA VAL A 8 9.00 -47.74 32.04
C VAL A 8 10.28 -48.16 31.24
N ARG A 9 10.99 -47.20 30.60
CA ARG A 9 12.36 -47.28 29.97
C ARG A 9 12.51 -48.20 28.73
N GLY A 10 13.51 -48.01 27.85
CA GLY A 10 14.46 -46.88 27.72
C GLY A 10 15.68 -47.12 26.78
N CYS A 11 16.16 -46.04 26.15
CA CYS A 11 17.52 -45.76 25.63
C CYS A 11 18.37 -46.78 24.83
N THR A 12 18.67 -46.46 23.56
CA THR A 12 20.03 -46.33 22.91
C THR A 12 19.81 -45.98 21.42
N ALA A 13 20.31 -44.92 20.77
CA ALA A 13 21.57 -44.15 20.76
C ALA A 13 22.69 -44.75 19.88
N LEU A 14 22.97 -44.16 18.68
CA LEU A 14 24.26 -43.56 18.25
C LEU A 14 24.41 -43.26 16.73
N LEU A 15 25.44 -42.44 16.38
CA LEU A 15 26.05 -42.14 15.05
C LEU A 15 25.22 -41.25 14.07
N ARG A 16 25.73 -40.08 13.60
CA ARG A 16 26.76 -39.77 12.53
C ARG A 16 26.31 -40.19 11.12
N SER A 17 26.54 -39.48 10.01
CA SER A 17 27.14 -38.15 9.62
C SER A 17 26.76 -37.93 8.13
N GLY A 18 26.79 -36.80 7.42
CA GLY A 18 27.44 -35.48 7.52
C GLY A 18 27.48 -34.82 6.10
N THR A 19 28.20 -33.69 5.94
CA THR A 19 28.55 -33.02 4.65
C THR A 19 27.44 -32.38 3.78
N ARG A 20 27.86 -31.38 2.96
CA ARG A 20 27.05 -30.50 2.09
C ARG A 20 26.94 -31.04 0.66
N ALA A 21 25.88 -30.65 -0.04
CA ALA A 21 25.90 -30.36 -1.48
C ALA A 21 24.94 -29.18 -1.77
N ALA A 22 25.30 -28.32 -2.72
CA ALA A 22 24.40 -27.32 -3.30
C ALA A 22 24.05 -27.74 -4.73
N CYS A 23 22.86 -27.37 -5.21
CA CYS A 23 22.47 -27.62 -6.60
C CYS A 23 21.47 -26.56 -7.07
N ASP A 24 21.89 -25.67 -7.96
CA ASP A 24 21.00 -24.82 -8.74
C ASP A 24 20.47 -25.60 -9.94
N THR A 25 19.16 -25.62 -10.16
CA THR A 25 18.60 -25.96 -11.48
C THR A 25 17.21 -25.36 -11.65
N CYS A 26 17.08 -24.31 -12.47
CA CYS A 26 15.79 -23.72 -12.85
C CYS A 26 15.47 -24.03 -14.31
N LEU A 27 14.32 -24.67 -14.59
CA LEU A 27 13.75 -24.80 -15.93
C LEU A 27 12.20 -24.75 -15.91
N GLY A 28 11.66 -23.63 -16.42
CA GLY A 28 10.47 -23.57 -17.28
C GLY A 28 9.11 -24.15 -16.86
N LEU A 29 8.17 -23.24 -16.60
CA LEU A 29 6.71 -23.33 -16.84
C LEU A 29 5.86 -24.25 -15.93
N PRO A 30 4.52 -24.03 -15.86
CA PRO A 30 3.72 -22.89 -16.32
C PRO A 30 3.11 -22.07 -15.16
N GLU A 31 2.71 -20.82 -15.41
CA GLU A 31 1.94 -20.03 -14.43
C GLU A 31 0.48 -20.51 -14.35
N ALA A 32 0.06 -20.94 -13.16
CA ALA A 32 -1.32 -21.32 -12.89
C ALA A 32 -1.97 -20.36 -11.87
N GLY A 33 -3.17 -19.85 -12.19
CA GLY A 33 -4.06 -19.21 -11.23
C GLY A 33 -3.68 -17.78 -10.81
N ALA A 34 -4.10 -16.79 -11.59
CA ALA A 34 -4.13 -15.38 -11.16
C ALA A 34 -5.26 -15.12 -10.14
N ALA A 35 -5.21 -15.81 -8.99
CA ALA A 35 -5.89 -15.35 -7.79
C ALA A 35 -5.20 -14.06 -7.30
N GLY A 36 -5.98 -13.11 -6.78
CA GLY A 36 -5.44 -11.82 -6.34
C GLY A 36 -4.51 -11.99 -5.14
N THR A 37 -3.20 -11.89 -5.34
CA THR A 37 -2.21 -11.80 -4.27
C THR A 37 -2.24 -10.41 -3.62
N ALA A 38 -3.31 -10.16 -2.87
CA ALA A 38 -3.34 -9.09 -1.89
C ALA A 38 -2.14 -9.25 -0.94
N SER A 39 -1.45 -8.15 -0.65
CA SER A 39 -0.36 -8.17 0.34
C SER A 39 -0.96 -8.46 1.71
N ALA A 40 -0.56 -9.56 2.34
CA ALA A 40 -1.05 -9.96 3.65
C ALA A 40 -0.50 -9.02 4.75
N PHE A 41 -1.22 -7.93 5.01
CA PHE A 41 -1.00 -7.09 6.19
C PHE A 41 -1.53 -7.82 7.44
N TRP A 42 -0.67 -7.98 8.44
CA TRP A 42 -0.89 -8.87 9.59
C TRP A 42 -1.29 -8.12 10.87
N GLU A 43 -2.25 -7.20 10.74
CA GLU A 43 -2.87 -6.50 11.87
C GLU A 43 -4.27 -7.04 12.14
N VAL A 44 -4.31 -8.07 13.00
CA VAL A 44 -5.49 -8.39 13.78
C VAL A 44 -5.05 -8.51 15.24
N GLY A 45 -5.59 -7.64 16.09
CA GLY A 45 -5.77 -7.89 17.51
C GLY A 45 -7.19 -8.38 17.74
N ARG A 46 -7.37 -9.54 18.40
CA ARG A 46 -8.64 -9.94 19.01
C ARG A 46 -8.35 -10.68 20.31
N GLY A 47 -8.94 -10.21 21.41
CA GLY A 47 -8.89 -10.88 22.70
C GLY A 47 -9.58 -12.26 22.66
N LYS A 48 -9.23 -13.12 23.61
CA LYS A 48 -9.80 -14.48 23.71
C LYS A 48 -11.02 -14.48 24.64
N GLY A 49 -12.22 -14.39 24.07
CA GLY A 49 -13.46 -14.81 24.73
C GLY A 49 -13.79 -16.30 24.44
N PRO A 50 -14.56 -16.99 25.30
CA PRO A 50 -14.88 -18.41 25.13
C PRO A 50 -15.83 -18.64 23.95
N LYS A 51 -15.60 -19.72 23.19
CA LYS A 51 -16.52 -20.17 22.14
C LYS A 51 -17.64 -21.02 22.75
N PRO A 52 -18.94 -20.74 22.51
CA PRO A 52 -19.97 -21.76 22.67
C PRO A 52 -19.76 -22.86 21.62
N ALA A 53 -19.95 -24.12 22.02
CA ALA A 53 -19.82 -25.26 21.11
C ALA A 53 -21.16 -25.54 20.40
N LEU A 54 -21.13 -25.62 19.06
CA LEU A 54 -22.22 -26.18 18.26
C LEU A 54 -21.67 -27.38 17.47
N HIS A 55 -22.31 -28.53 17.67
CA HIS A 55 -21.89 -29.80 17.06
C HIS A 55 -22.16 -29.79 15.54
N MET A 56 -21.12 -30.05 14.74
CA MET A 56 -21.29 -30.61 13.41
C MET A 56 -21.22 -32.14 13.50
N CYS A 57 -22.32 -32.82 13.20
CA CYS A 57 -22.32 -34.28 13.05
C CYS A 57 -21.64 -34.66 11.72
N TYR A 58 -20.48 -35.31 11.81
CA TYR A 58 -19.86 -35.97 10.67
C TYR A 58 -20.61 -37.26 10.32
N LEU A 59 -21.28 -37.30 9.16
CA LEU A 59 -21.69 -38.55 8.53
C LEU A 59 -20.57 -39.03 7.60
N GLN A 60 -19.96 -40.16 7.94
CA GLN A 60 -18.99 -40.83 7.06
C GLN A 60 -19.70 -41.54 5.91
N PRO A 61 -19.20 -41.45 4.65
CA PRO A 61 -19.66 -42.33 3.58
C PRO A 61 -19.22 -43.77 3.85
N ARG A 62 -20.14 -44.73 3.74
CA ARG A 62 -19.81 -46.17 3.83
C ARG A 62 -19.05 -46.63 2.60
N SER A 63 -18.14 -47.57 2.80
CA SER A 63 -17.44 -48.29 1.74
C SER A 63 -18.37 -49.24 0.98
N LEU A 64 -18.16 -49.36 -0.33
CA LEU A 64 -18.71 -50.41 -1.18
C LEU A 64 -17.57 -51.05 -1.98
N THR A 65 -17.45 -52.37 -1.90
CA THR A 65 -16.45 -53.18 -2.60
C THR A 65 -17.07 -53.80 -3.86
N PRO A 66 -16.40 -53.72 -5.03
CA PRO A 66 -16.75 -54.53 -6.21
C PRO A 66 -15.96 -55.84 -6.26
N GLY A 67 -16.64 -56.95 -6.52
CA GLY A 67 -16.06 -58.29 -6.61
C GLY A 67 -15.54 -58.65 -8.01
N ARG A 68 -14.52 -59.52 -8.03
CA ARG A 68 -13.85 -60.19 -9.15
C ARG A 68 -14.64 -60.42 -10.48
N ALA A 69 -13.94 -60.07 -11.56
CA ALA A 69 -13.59 -60.90 -12.72
C ALA A 69 -14.61 -61.28 -13.82
N GLY A 70 -14.27 -60.88 -15.05
CA GLY A 70 -14.70 -61.46 -16.32
C GLY A 70 -13.57 -61.34 -17.37
N ARG A 71 -13.43 -62.30 -18.29
CA ARG A 71 -12.31 -62.34 -19.27
C ARG A 71 -12.64 -61.59 -20.58
N PRO A 72 -11.67 -60.91 -21.22
CA PRO A 72 -11.79 -60.48 -22.62
C PRO A 72 -11.42 -61.60 -23.61
N VAL A 73 -11.91 -61.50 -24.85
CA VAL A 73 -11.63 -62.42 -25.97
C VAL A 73 -11.06 -61.64 -27.17
N ARG A 74 -10.13 -62.25 -27.92
CA ARG A 74 -9.62 -61.85 -29.25
C ARG A 74 -10.03 -62.91 -30.28
N PRO A 75 -10.29 -62.60 -31.56
CA PRO A 75 -9.25 -62.26 -32.58
C PRO A 75 -9.46 -60.85 -33.18
N ALA A 76 -8.53 -60.16 -33.87
CA ALA A 76 -7.32 -60.50 -34.65
C ALA A 76 -7.56 -61.01 -36.09
N HIS A 77 -7.35 -60.12 -37.08
CA HIS A 77 -7.06 -60.45 -38.49
C HIS A 77 -6.11 -59.39 -39.10
N GLY A 78 -5.39 -59.76 -40.18
CA GLY A 78 -4.29 -58.97 -40.78
C GLY A 78 -4.45 -58.68 -42.29
N PRO A 79 -3.41 -58.13 -42.94
CA PRO A 79 -3.45 -57.52 -44.29
C PRO A 79 -3.07 -58.49 -45.42
N PRO A 80 -3.12 -58.06 -46.70
CA PRO A 80 -1.92 -57.51 -47.38
C PRO A 80 -2.23 -56.27 -48.27
N GLY A 81 -1.31 -55.32 -48.49
CA GLY A 81 -0.28 -55.33 -49.56
C GLY A 81 -0.59 -54.24 -50.63
N ALA A 82 0.25 -53.88 -51.60
CA ALA A 82 1.71 -54.02 -51.78
C ALA A 82 2.22 -53.06 -52.91
N ALA A 83 3.55 -52.91 -53.01
CA ALA A 83 4.32 -52.59 -54.24
C ALA A 83 4.35 -51.17 -54.91
N ARG A 84 5.56 -50.57 -54.85
CA ARG A 84 6.42 -50.11 -55.99
C ARG A 84 6.27 -48.72 -56.67
N ARG A 85 7.44 -48.04 -56.66
CA ARG A 85 8.11 -47.25 -57.75
C ARG A 85 7.55 -45.88 -58.15
N ALA A 86 8.30 -44.99 -58.84
CA ALA A 86 9.74 -44.62 -58.82
C ALA A 86 10.05 -43.49 -59.85
N ARG A 87 11.08 -42.66 -59.59
CA ARG A 87 11.69 -41.63 -60.49
C ARG A 87 10.79 -40.39 -60.75
N GLY A 88 11.31 -39.19 -61.06
CA GLY A 88 12.70 -38.72 -61.09
C GLY A 88 12.86 -37.27 -61.62
N PHE A 89 14.11 -36.86 -61.89
CA PHE A 89 14.54 -35.66 -62.67
C PHE A 89 14.45 -34.22 -62.12
N ARG A 90 15.58 -33.82 -61.51
CA ARG A 90 16.43 -32.60 -61.73
C ARG A 90 16.52 -32.09 -63.21
N PRO A 91 17.27 -31.00 -63.54
CA PRO A 91 17.53 -29.68 -62.88
C PRO A 91 17.71 -28.46 -63.85
N ALA A 92 17.93 -27.23 -63.34
CA ALA A 92 18.88 -26.21 -63.84
C ALA A 92 18.99 -25.02 -62.85
N ALA A 93 20.08 -24.28 -62.55
CA ALA A 93 21.53 -24.30 -62.84
C ALA A 93 22.12 -23.23 -63.82
N ARG A 94 22.69 -22.13 -63.27
CA ARG A 94 23.93 -21.39 -63.65
C ARG A 94 24.16 -20.27 -62.59
N ALA A 95 25.33 -19.97 -62.01
CA ALA A 95 26.73 -19.76 -62.45
C ALA A 95 27.05 -18.25 -62.64
N ALA A 96 28.25 -17.72 -62.36
CA ALA A 96 29.41 -18.19 -61.58
C ALA A 96 30.41 -17.02 -61.33
N GLY A 97 31.35 -17.18 -60.38
CA GLY A 97 32.51 -16.30 -60.17
C GLY A 97 33.53 -16.95 -59.23
N LYS A 98 34.85 -16.79 -59.46
CA LYS A 98 35.92 -17.54 -58.75
C LYS A 98 37.24 -16.78 -58.59
N GLY A 99 37.89 -17.05 -57.45
CA GLY A 99 39.28 -16.74 -57.08
C GLY A 99 39.41 -16.73 -55.55
N GLY A 100 40.39 -17.33 -54.86
CA GLY A 100 41.59 -18.09 -55.27
C GLY A 100 42.87 -17.40 -54.78
N ALA A 101 43.75 -17.99 -53.95
CA ALA A 101 43.69 -19.30 -53.27
C ALA A 101 44.63 -19.36 -52.02
N SER A 102 44.34 -20.30 -51.09
CA SER A 102 45.25 -21.19 -50.30
C SER A 102 46.58 -20.67 -49.69
N VAL A 103 47.03 -21.03 -48.47
CA VAL A 103 46.70 -22.05 -47.41
C VAL A 103 47.21 -21.50 -46.03
N THR A 104 47.07 -22.08 -44.82
CA THR A 104 46.62 -23.39 -44.25
C THR A 104 45.39 -23.17 -43.30
N SER A 105 44.83 -23.99 -42.38
CA SER A 105 45.03 -25.31 -41.69
C SER A 105 46.11 -25.42 -40.58
N SER A 106 45.98 -26.17 -39.46
CA SER A 106 44.88 -26.90 -38.76
C SER A 106 45.42 -27.50 -37.42
N PRO A 107 44.63 -28.08 -36.46
CA PRO A 107 43.20 -27.91 -36.11
C PRO A 107 42.89 -27.88 -34.56
N ARG A 108 41.59 -27.81 -34.20
CA ARG A 108 40.92 -28.06 -32.89
C ARG A 108 40.78 -26.87 -31.90
N GLY A 109 39.52 -26.54 -31.58
CA GLY A 109 39.09 -25.63 -30.50
C GLY A 109 37.56 -25.69 -30.35
N GLY A 110 37.03 -25.63 -29.12
CA GLY A 110 35.62 -25.89 -28.82
C GLY A 110 34.62 -24.81 -29.28
N ARG A 111 33.34 -25.19 -29.41
CA ARG A 111 32.23 -24.26 -29.73
C ARG A 111 31.86 -23.43 -28.51
N SER A 112 31.90 -22.10 -28.59
CA SER A 112 31.18 -21.22 -27.66
C SER A 112 29.81 -20.85 -28.24
N CYS A 113 28.75 -20.94 -27.43
CA CYS A 113 27.43 -20.47 -27.82
C CYS A 113 27.30 -18.98 -27.47
N ALA A 114 26.90 -18.14 -28.42
CA ALA A 114 26.75 -16.71 -28.19
C ALA A 114 25.45 -16.42 -27.40
N THR A 115 25.53 -16.42 -26.07
CA THR A 115 24.46 -15.88 -25.22
C THR A 115 24.38 -14.37 -25.43
N GLY A 116 23.36 -13.91 -26.15
CA GLY A 116 23.12 -12.48 -26.38
C GLY A 116 22.76 -11.77 -25.08
N THR A 117 23.75 -11.12 -24.45
CA THR A 117 23.52 -10.27 -23.28
C THR A 117 22.59 -9.12 -23.66
N LEU A 118 21.38 -9.10 -23.09
CA LEU A 118 20.46 -7.96 -23.19
C LEU A 118 21.02 -6.78 -22.36
N ASN A 119 22.01 -6.11 -22.95
CA ASN A 119 22.54 -4.86 -22.44
C ASN A 119 21.42 -3.81 -22.46
N TRP A 120 20.83 -3.57 -21.30
CA TRP A 120 20.04 -2.37 -21.07
C TRP A 120 20.98 -1.16 -21.23
N LYS A 121 20.93 -0.52 -22.40
CA LYS A 121 21.72 0.69 -22.65
C LYS A 121 21.09 1.83 -21.87
N MET A 122 21.63 2.09 -20.68
CA MET A 122 21.32 3.21 -19.80
C MET A 122 21.62 4.56 -20.49
N LYS A 123 20.78 4.94 -21.46
CA LYS A 123 20.76 6.26 -22.11
C LYS A 123 19.74 7.14 -21.39
N GLY A 124 20.13 7.61 -20.21
CA GLY A 124 19.46 8.71 -19.52
C GLY A 124 20.51 9.72 -19.09
N SER A 125 20.51 10.91 -19.70
CA SER A 125 21.03 12.08 -18.98
C SER A 125 20.19 12.27 -17.73
N VAL A 126 20.78 12.68 -16.61
CA VAL A 126 20.02 12.98 -15.39
C VAL A 126 18.97 14.05 -15.74
N THR A 127 17.71 13.64 -15.79
CA THR A 127 16.59 14.54 -16.09
C THR A 127 16.31 15.35 -14.83
N GLU A 128 16.59 16.65 -14.88
CA GLU A 128 16.24 17.62 -13.86
C GLU A 128 14.74 17.49 -13.51
N GLU A 129 14.44 16.88 -12.36
CA GLU A 129 13.10 16.81 -11.78
C GLU A 129 12.91 18.05 -10.87
N ARG A 130 11.71 18.62 -10.88
CA ARG A 130 11.40 19.84 -10.11
C ARG A 130 10.50 19.47 -8.94
N LEU A 131 10.92 19.84 -7.74
CA LEU A 131 10.15 19.68 -6.50
C LEU A 131 9.49 21.01 -6.15
N TYR A 132 8.17 21.01 -6.05
CA TYR A 132 7.36 22.14 -5.62
C TYR A 132 6.85 21.89 -4.20
N LEU A 133 7.02 22.88 -3.33
CA LEU A 133 6.66 22.88 -1.92
C LEU A 133 5.84 24.14 -1.61
N ASP A 134 4.77 24.02 -0.82
CA ASP A 134 4.05 25.20 -0.32
C ASP A 134 4.93 26.01 0.65
N PHE A 135 4.73 27.32 0.71
CA PHE A 135 5.47 28.26 1.57
C PHE A 135 4.57 29.39 2.06
N SER A 136 4.33 29.46 3.37
CA SER A 136 3.58 30.53 4.03
C SER A 136 4.52 31.57 4.65
N HIS A 137 5.49 31.08 5.42
CA HIS A 137 6.52 31.83 6.15
C HIS A 137 7.54 30.83 6.74
N GLN A 138 8.63 31.37 7.31
CA GLN A 138 9.51 30.64 8.22
C GLN A 138 9.20 31.04 9.67
N TYR A 139 9.22 30.08 10.58
CA TYR A 139 9.09 30.25 12.03
C TYR A 139 10.21 29.45 12.71
N GLU A 140 11.11 30.15 13.40
CA GLU A 140 12.35 29.56 13.95
C GLU A 140 13.11 28.74 12.87
N ASP A 141 13.56 27.53 13.20
CA ASP A 141 14.24 26.60 12.30
C ASP A 141 13.28 25.82 11.36
N CYS A 142 12.06 26.30 11.12
CA CYS A 142 11.03 25.57 10.36
C CYS A 142 10.32 26.41 9.29
N ILE A 143 10.12 25.83 8.12
CA ILE A 143 9.34 26.40 7.01
C ILE A 143 7.93 25.80 7.02
N PHE A 144 6.91 26.65 6.97
CA PHE A 144 5.50 26.23 6.98
C PHE A 144 4.90 26.21 5.57
N PRO A 145 4.03 25.23 5.23
CA PRO A 145 3.55 24.11 6.07
C PRO A 145 4.60 23.03 6.36
N LEU A 146 4.36 22.20 7.38
CA LEU A 146 5.27 21.18 7.88
C LEU A 146 5.58 20.10 6.83
N HIS A 147 4.67 19.81 5.90
CA HIS A 147 4.95 18.93 4.75
C HIS A 147 6.17 19.41 3.94
N SER A 148 6.35 20.73 3.81
CA SER A 148 7.50 21.34 3.15
C SER A 148 8.76 21.23 4.01
N SER A 149 8.66 21.45 5.33
CA SER A 149 9.78 21.24 6.26
C SER A 149 10.29 19.80 6.25
N VAL A 150 9.39 18.81 6.25
CA VAL A 150 9.72 17.38 6.17
C VAL A 150 10.42 17.04 4.84
N ALA A 151 9.93 17.56 3.71
CA ALA A 151 10.57 17.34 2.41
C ALA A 151 12.00 17.91 2.35
N LEU A 152 12.22 19.11 2.89
CA LEU A 152 13.54 19.73 3.00
C LEU A 152 14.45 18.97 3.97
N PHE A 153 13.92 18.50 5.11
CA PHE A 153 14.68 17.73 6.08
C PHE A 153 15.18 16.39 5.50
N LEU A 154 14.38 15.69 4.69
CA LEU A 154 14.82 14.50 3.98
C LEU A 154 15.93 14.82 2.96
N LEU A 155 15.82 15.93 2.22
CA LEU A 155 16.89 16.35 1.30
C LEU A 155 18.21 16.62 2.05
N SER A 156 18.16 17.28 3.20
CA SER A 156 19.31 17.48 4.11
C SER A 156 19.90 16.16 4.61
N TYR A 157 19.05 15.22 5.04
CA TYR A 157 19.44 13.88 5.51
C TYR A 157 20.15 13.06 4.41
N CYS A 158 19.60 13.06 3.20
CA CYS A 158 20.13 12.33 2.05
C CYS A 158 21.32 13.03 1.34
N ASP A 159 21.67 14.27 1.73
CA ASP A 159 22.47 15.23 0.95
C ASP A 159 22.04 15.33 -0.53
N CYS A 160 20.74 15.22 -0.79
CA CYS A 160 20.22 15.01 -2.13
C CYS A 160 20.11 16.34 -2.90
N ARG A 161 20.81 16.41 -4.04
CA ARG A 161 20.88 17.60 -4.92
C ARG A 161 20.34 17.33 -6.33
N LEU A 162 19.52 16.28 -6.48
CA LEU A 162 18.96 15.82 -7.76
C LEU A 162 17.74 16.62 -8.21
N PHE A 163 17.10 17.34 -7.28
CA PHE A 163 15.85 18.05 -7.49
C PHE A 163 16.09 19.55 -7.47
N LYS A 164 15.51 20.27 -8.43
CA LYS A 164 15.42 21.73 -8.36
C LYS A 164 14.21 22.11 -7.50
N VAL A 165 14.45 22.78 -6.37
CA VAL A 165 13.43 23.06 -5.36
C VAL A 165 12.80 24.43 -5.58
N PHE A 166 11.48 24.47 -5.58
CA PHE A 166 10.64 25.65 -5.74
C PHE A 166 9.70 25.78 -4.55
N LEU A 167 9.74 26.94 -3.88
CA LEU A 167 8.81 27.37 -2.85
C LEU A 167 7.67 28.16 -3.51
N VAL A 168 6.43 27.82 -3.16
CA VAL A 168 5.20 28.37 -3.76
C VAL A 168 4.42 29.13 -2.68
N PRO A 169 4.16 30.45 -2.83
CA PRO A 169 3.40 31.22 -1.85
C PRO A 169 2.01 30.63 -1.57
N ALA A 170 1.71 30.40 -0.30
CA ALA A 170 0.43 29.87 0.14
C ALA A 170 -0.64 30.98 0.24
N GLY A 171 -1.45 31.12 -0.82
CA GLY A 171 -2.63 32.00 -0.87
C GLY A 171 -2.71 32.86 -2.12
N GLU A 172 -3.92 33.13 -2.60
CA GLU A 172 -4.15 33.85 -3.88
C GLU A 172 -3.70 35.32 -3.86
N SER A 173 -3.59 35.92 -2.67
CA SER A 173 -3.06 37.28 -2.44
C SER A 173 -1.61 37.30 -1.91
N ALA A 174 -0.90 36.16 -1.97
CA ALA A 174 0.48 36.04 -1.50
C ALA A 174 1.52 36.32 -2.60
N ASP A 175 1.15 36.26 -3.89
CA ASP A 175 2.05 36.55 -5.01
C ASP A 175 2.59 38.00 -4.95
N ASP A 176 1.76 38.97 -4.55
CA ASP A 176 2.15 40.39 -4.34
C ASP A 176 3.02 40.61 -3.09
N GLN A 177 3.13 39.62 -2.18
CA GLN A 177 3.87 39.76 -0.91
C GLN A 177 5.30 39.23 -0.96
N LEU A 178 5.78 38.79 -2.13
CA LEU A 178 7.10 38.18 -2.28
C LEU A 178 8.25 39.18 -2.00
N GLU A 179 8.02 40.47 -2.19
CA GLU A 179 9.04 41.52 -2.07
C GLU A 179 9.40 41.92 -0.62
N GLY A 180 8.61 41.49 0.38
CA GLY A 180 8.70 42.01 1.76
C GLY A 180 9.14 41.04 2.85
N LYS A 181 9.27 39.73 2.57
CA LYS A 181 9.64 38.71 3.58
C LYS A 181 11.12 38.37 3.51
N ALA A 182 11.73 38.11 4.67
CA ALA A 182 13.13 37.65 4.75
C ALA A 182 13.27 36.31 3.99
N LEU A 183 14.01 36.33 2.88
CA LEU A 183 14.19 35.17 2.02
C LEU A 183 15.09 34.12 2.72
N PRO A 184 14.76 32.82 2.69
CA PRO A 184 15.65 31.78 3.18
C PRO A 184 17.02 31.85 2.49
N SER A 185 18.09 31.94 3.28
CA SER A 185 19.45 32.27 2.80
C SER A 185 20.14 31.20 1.95
N ASP A 186 19.45 30.11 1.58
CA ASP A 186 20.02 29.04 0.74
C ASP A 186 19.83 29.35 -0.76
N PRO A 187 20.91 29.62 -1.53
CA PRO A 187 20.82 29.91 -2.96
C PRO A 187 20.35 28.73 -3.83
N LYS A 188 20.04 27.56 -3.23
CA LYS A 188 19.41 26.41 -3.90
C LYS A 188 17.88 26.48 -3.94
N LEU A 189 17.25 27.39 -3.19
CA LEU A 189 15.80 27.54 -3.14
C LEU A 189 15.32 28.60 -4.13
N HIS A 190 14.41 28.23 -5.03
CA HIS A 190 13.74 29.16 -5.94
C HIS A 190 12.33 29.48 -5.45
N PHE A 191 11.79 30.63 -5.84
CA PHE A 191 10.39 30.99 -5.62
C PHE A 191 9.65 31.05 -6.96
N THR A 192 8.36 30.71 -6.94
CA THR A 192 7.48 30.72 -8.12
C THR A 192 6.04 30.95 -7.67
N SER A 193 5.26 31.73 -8.41
CA SER A 193 3.83 31.87 -8.14
C SER A 193 3.06 30.60 -8.48
N ARG A 194 1.87 30.42 -7.89
CA ARG A 194 1.05 29.22 -8.12
C ARG A 194 0.55 29.12 -9.58
N CYS A 195 0.32 30.27 -10.23
CA CYS A 195 -0.10 30.34 -11.64
C CYS A 195 1.02 29.98 -12.64
N GLN A 196 2.30 30.05 -12.25
CA GLN A 196 3.46 29.66 -13.08
C GLN A 196 3.76 28.15 -13.02
N LEU A 197 3.10 27.39 -12.14
CA LEU A 197 3.28 25.94 -12.03
C LEU A 197 2.73 25.21 -13.28
N PRO A 198 3.30 24.05 -13.68
CA PRO A 198 2.67 23.19 -14.68
C PRO A 198 1.26 22.78 -14.24
N LEU A 199 0.30 22.72 -15.18
CA LEU A 199 -1.11 22.44 -14.86
C LEU A 199 -1.32 21.12 -14.07
N VAL A 200 -0.52 20.10 -14.36
CA VAL A 200 -0.52 18.81 -13.64
C VAL A 200 -0.08 18.93 -12.16
N VAL A 201 0.63 20.01 -11.81
CA VAL A 201 1.02 20.36 -10.43
C VAL A 201 -0.01 21.30 -9.79
N GLN A 202 -0.58 22.26 -10.54
CA GLN A 202 -1.68 23.11 -10.06
C GLN A 202 -2.89 22.27 -9.59
N ASN A 203 -3.17 21.17 -10.29
CA ASN A 203 -4.22 20.20 -9.99
C ASN A 203 -3.91 19.29 -8.79
N CYS A 204 -2.84 19.54 -8.02
CA CYS A 204 -2.47 18.78 -6.83
C CYS A 204 -2.25 19.70 -5.61
N CYS A 205 -2.38 19.16 -4.41
CA CYS A 205 -1.72 19.75 -3.24
C CYS A 205 -0.22 19.44 -3.28
N LEU A 206 0.61 20.33 -2.72
CA LEU A 206 2.05 20.09 -2.56
C LEU A 206 2.30 19.27 -1.28
N PRO A 207 3.47 18.61 -1.12
CA PRO A 207 4.61 18.57 -2.03
C PRO A 207 4.30 17.80 -3.32
N ALA A 208 4.89 18.24 -4.43
CA ALA A 208 4.78 17.56 -5.72
C ALA A 208 6.10 17.60 -6.52
N ILE A 209 6.45 16.50 -7.18
CA ILE A 209 7.58 16.39 -8.11
C ILE A 209 7.08 16.21 -9.53
N VAL A 210 7.60 16.98 -10.48
CA VAL A 210 7.30 16.80 -11.91
C VAL A 210 8.58 16.55 -12.73
N GLY A 211 8.46 15.71 -13.75
CA GLY A 211 9.50 15.54 -14.77
C GLY A 211 9.63 16.77 -15.67
N LYS A 212 10.78 16.91 -16.35
CA LYS A 212 11.03 18.02 -17.31
C LYS A 212 9.99 18.10 -18.44
N ASP A 213 9.30 17.00 -18.76
CA ASP A 213 8.25 16.93 -19.78
C ASP A 213 6.91 17.58 -19.34
N GLY A 214 6.74 17.87 -18.05
CA GLY A 214 5.50 18.45 -17.51
C GLY A 214 4.27 17.53 -17.58
N LYS A 215 4.43 16.27 -18.03
CA LYS A 215 3.32 15.30 -18.20
C LYS A 215 3.22 14.32 -17.03
N PHE A 216 4.32 13.99 -16.34
CA PHE A 216 4.32 13.05 -15.22
C PHE A 216 4.59 13.76 -13.88
N CYS A 217 3.58 13.73 -12.99
CA CYS A 217 3.59 14.31 -11.66
C CYS A 217 3.56 13.21 -10.58
N ARG A 218 4.21 13.46 -9.44
CA ARG A 218 4.16 12.67 -8.21
C ARG A 218 3.76 13.60 -7.08
N ALA A 219 2.59 13.42 -6.48
CA ALA A 219 2.04 14.33 -5.48
C ALA A 219 1.68 13.61 -4.17
N GLY A 220 1.81 14.33 -3.07
CA GLY A 220 1.62 13.81 -1.72
C GLY A 220 2.94 13.45 -1.03
N LEU A 221 2.98 13.64 0.29
CA LEU A 221 4.23 13.65 1.05
C LEU A 221 4.91 12.28 1.03
N ALA A 222 4.21 11.19 1.35
CA ALA A 222 4.78 9.85 1.32
C ALA A 222 5.23 9.44 -0.09
N VAL A 223 4.48 9.82 -1.13
CA VAL A 223 4.85 9.56 -2.54
C VAL A 223 6.14 10.29 -2.91
N VAL A 224 6.22 11.60 -2.63
CA VAL A 224 7.38 12.46 -2.92
C VAL A 224 8.61 12.02 -2.15
N LEU A 225 8.50 11.80 -0.84
CA LEU A 225 9.62 11.40 0.01
C LEU A 225 10.19 10.03 -0.41
N ARG A 226 9.32 9.06 -0.72
CA ARG A 226 9.76 7.73 -1.20
C ARG A 226 10.44 7.81 -2.57
N HIS A 227 10.03 8.73 -3.43
CA HIS A 227 10.72 9.02 -4.70
C HIS A 227 12.09 9.68 -4.48
N ILE A 228 12.20 10.66 -3.57
CA ILE A 228 13.47 11.29 -3.18
C ILE A 228 14.48 10.23 -2.69
N VAL A 229 14.05 9.32 -1.81
CA VAL A 229 14.87 8.20 -1.34
C VAL A 229 15.31 7.29 -2.49
N GLN A 230 14.37 6.86 -3.34
CA GLN A 230 14.65 5.95 -4.45
C GLN A 230 15.61 6.59 -5.47
N LYS A 231 15.46 7.89 -5.78
CA LYS A 231 16.38 8.65 -6.65
C LYS A 231 17.76 8.87 -6.03
N THR A 232 17.84 9.14 -4.74
CA THR A 232 19.11 9.23 -4.00
C THR A 232 19.91 7.92 -4.11
N TYR A 233 19.24 6.79 -3.92
CA TYR A 233 19.86 5.47 -4.07
C TYR A 233 20.24 5.14 -5.54
N GLU A 234 19.44 5.55 -6.52
CA GLU A 234 19.77 5.38 -7.94
C GLU A 234 21.00 6.21 -8.37
N ALA A 235 21.16 7.42 -7.82
CA ALA A 235 22.32 8.27 -8.09
C ALA A 235 23.59 7.84 -7.33
N ASN A 236 23.44 7.30 -6.12
CA ASN A 236 24.55 6.73 -5.34
C ASN A 236 24.18 5.38 -4.68
N PRO A 237 24.34 4.25 -5.39
CA PRO A 237 24.02 2.92 -4.88
C PRO A 237 24.88 2.45 -3.68
N SER A 238 25.92 3.21 -3.29
CA SER A 238 26.68 2.93 -2.06
C SER A 238 25.94 3.39 -0.79
N ASN A 239 25.06 4.39 -0.88
CA ASN A 239 24.20 4.84 0.21
C ASN A 239 23.02 3.88 0.44
N LYS A 240 23.31 2.73 1.05
CA LYS A 240 22.30 1.73 1.42
C LYS A 240 21.35 2.25 2.50
N GLU A 241 21.86 3.02 3.46
CA GLU A 241 21.11 3.59 4.58
C GLU A 241 19.88 4.38 4.11
N ALA A 242 20.01 5.20 3.06
CA ALA A 242 18.87 5.89 2.46
C ALA A 242 17.78 4.91 2.01
N LEU A 243 18.14 3.77 1.41
CA LEU A 243 17.16 2.77 0.93
C LEU A 243 16.46 2.03 2.08
N GLU A 244 17.11 1.89 3.23
CA GLU A 244 16.54 1.24 4.43
C GLU A 244 15.42 2.07 5.07
N LEU A 245 15.40 3.40 4.86
CA LEU A 245 14.28 4.27 5.25
C LEU A 245 12.93 3.80 4.69
N LEU A 246 12.91 3.13 3.54
CA LEU A 246 11.68 2.58 2.96
C LEU A 246 11.13 1.37 3.75
N GLY A 247 11.83 0.90 4.78
CA GLY A 247 11.43 -0.22 5.62
C GLY A 247 11.54 -1.59 4.94
N PHE A 248 11.14 -2.64 5.66
CA PHE A 248 11.17 -4.01 5.16
C PHE A 248 10.39 -4.14 3.84
N LYS A 249 11.00 -4.76 2.81
CA LYS A 249 10.42 -4.85 1.44
C LYS A 249 9.96 -3.51 0.83
N LYS A 250 10.53 -2.39 1.28
CA LYS A 250 10.19 -1.01 0.88
C LYS A 250 8.73 -0.60 1.20
N THR A 251 8.12 -1.08 2.31
CA THR A 251 6.69 -0.84 2.64
C THR A 251 6.36 0.35 3.56
N CYS A 252 7.33 0.99 4.22
CA CYS A 252 7.10 2.16 5.10
C CYS A 252 6.34 3.27 4.34
N LEU A 253 5.23 3.75 4.90
CA LEU A 253 4.33 4.74 4.27
C LEU A 253 3.96 4.44 2.80
N LYS A 254 3.78 3.15 2.43
CA LYS A 254 3.44 2.72 1.06
C LYS A 254 1.93 2.53 0.82
N ALA A 255 1.15 2.39 1.89
CA ALA A 255 -0.30 2.22 1.78
C ALA A 255 -0.99 3.58 1.69
N CYS A 256 -2.17 3.65 1.07
CA CYS A 256 -2.88 4.93 0.91
C CYS A 256 -3.37 5.45 2.27
N ALA A 257 -3.29 6.77 2.50
CA ALA A 257 -3.72 7.43 3.75
C ALA A 257 -5.24 7.38 4.01
N GLU A 258 -6.01 6.83 3.09
CA GLU A 258 -7.46 6.63 3.19
C GLU A 258 -7.82 5.21 3.65
N VAL A 259 -6.86 4.28 3.66
CA VAL A 259 -7.01 2.89 4.16
C VAL A 259 -6.02 2.51 5.26
N SER A 260 -4.88 3.19 5.37
CA SER A 260 -3.86 2.97 6.42
C SER A 260 -3.96 4.05 7.48
N GLN A 261 -4.45 3.71 8.68
CA GLN A 261 -4.47 4.61 9.83
C GLN A 261 -3.07 5.16 10.15
N TRP A 262 -2.04 4.30 10.10
CA TRP A 262 -0.65 4.71 10.33
C TRP A 262 -0.13 5.71 9.28
N THR A 263 -0.32 5.42 7.99
CA THR A 263 0.12 6.35 6.94
C THR A 263 -0.64 7.67 7.03
N ARG A 264 -1.94 7.64 7.34
CA ARG A 264 -2.74 8.85 7.60
C ARG A 264 -2.20 9.67 8.77
N LEU A 265 -1.87 9.00 9.88
CA LEU A 265 -1.38 9.63 11.10
C LEU A 265 -0.08 10.41 10.84
N CYS A 266 0.89 9.77 10.17
CA CYS A 266 2.16 10.40 9.83
C CYS A 266 2.05 11.45 8.71
N GLU A 267 1.36 11.12 7.61
CA GLU A 267 1.38 11.92 6.36
C GLU A 267 0.41 13.12 6.40
N ILE A 268 -0.69 13.02 7.17
CA ILE A 268 -1.79 14.00 7.14
C ILE A 268 -2.11 14.52 8.54
N SER A 269 -2.46 13.63 9.49
CA SER A 269 -3.08 14.05 10.75
C SER A 269 -2.12 14.84 11.64
N ILE A 270 -0.93 14.29 11.94
CA ILE A 270 0.04 14.96 12.84
C ILE A 270 0.55 16.30 12.28
N PRO A 271 0.97 16.41 11.00
CA PRO A 271 1.36 17.69 10.43
C PRO A 271 0.27 18.77 10.58
N LEU A 272 -0.97 18.48 10.16
CA LEU A 272 -2.06 19.46 10.20
C LEU A 272 -2.50 19.80 11.64
N ALA A 273 -2.48 18.83 12.55
CA ALA A 273 -2.78 19.03 13.96
C ALA A 273 -1.74 19.92 14.66
N VAL A 274 -0.45 19.72 14.36
CA VAL A 274 0.63 20.56 14.89
C VAL A 274 0.58 21.97 14.27
N GLU A 275 0.35 22.11 12.97
CA GLU A 275 0.14 23.43 12.34
C GLU A 275 -1.02 24.20 12.98
N SER A 276 -2.14 23.53 13.21
CA SER A 276 -3.31 24.10 13.89
C SER A 276 -2.99 24.49 15.35
N PHE A 277 -2.21 23.67 16.06
CA PHE A 277 -1.80 23.94 17.45
C PHE A 277 -0.84 25.13 17.58
N LEU A 278 0.06 25.30 16.60
CA LEU A 278 1.05 26.39 16.57
C LEU A 278 0.45 27.74 16.11
N THR A 279 -0.67 27.71 15.38
CA THR A 279 -1.35 28.91 14.85
C THR A 279 -2.57 29.34 15.66
N ALA A 280 -3.05 28.51 16.58
CA ALA A 280 -4.18 28.82 17.46
C ALA A 280 -3.83 29.87 18.53
N SER A 281 -4.86 30.50 19.11
CA SER A 281 -4.70 31.44 20.21
C SER A 281 -4.31 30.71 21.51
N PRO A 282 -3.59 31.35 22.46
CA PRO A 282 -3.11 30.70 23.68
C PRO A 282 -4.20 30.00 24.52
N GLU A 283 -5.46 30.48 24.48
CA GLU A 283 -6.59 29.84 25.16
C GLU A 283 -7.05 28.56 24.46
N ARG A 284 -7.01 28.54 23.12
CA ARG A 284 -7.38 27.35 22.32
C ARG A 284 -6.30 26.28 22.33
N CYS A 285 -5.03 26.66 22.46
CA CYS A 285 -3.92 25.72 22.54
C CYS A 285 -3.92 24.86 23.82
N GLN A 286 -4.83 25.01 24.80
CA GLN A 286 -4.62 24.48 26.17
C GLN A 286 -4.37 22.96 26.25
N THR A 287 -4.99 22.14 25.40
CA THR A 287 -4.83 20.69 25.36
C THR A 287 -3.69 20.23 24.44
N ILE A 288 -3.21 19.00 24.63
CA ILE A 288 -2.33 18.31 23.67
C ILE A 288 -3.19 17.85 22.47
N PRO A 289 -2.75 18.01 21.20
CA PRO A 289 -3.52 17.53 20.06
C PRO A 289 -3.79 16.01 20.13
N PRO A 290 -5.02 15.54 19.83
CA PRO A 290 -5.37 14.13 19.96
C PRO A 290 -4.54 13.22 19.04
N GLU A 291 -4.03 13.74 17.92
CA GLU A 291 -3.12 13.05 17.00
C GLU A 291 -1.75 12.78 17.63
N VAL A 292 -1.27 13.67 18.50
CA VAL A 292 -0.03 13.49 19.26
C VAL A 292 -0.24 12.47 20.38
N LEU A 293 -1.40 12.51 21.05
CA LEU A 293 -1.80 11.46 22.01
C LEU A 293 -1.99 10.09 21.32
N GLN A 294 -2.43 10.07 20.06
CA GLN A 294 -2.53 8.85 19.25
C GLN A 294 -1.15 8.28 18.90
N LEU A 295 -0.14 9.13 18.66
CA LEU A 295 1.25 8.69 18.49
C LEU A 295 1.83 8.13 19.80
N GLU A 296 1.62 8.80 20.93
CA GLU A 296 2.03 8.31 22.26
C GLU A 296 1.45 6.92 22.52
N LYS A 297 0.13 6.76 22.33
CA LYS A 297 -0.56 5.46 22.43
C LYS A 297 0.03 4.41 21.47
N LYS A 298 0.39 4.80 20.24
CA LYS A 298 0.98 3.88 19.24
C LYS A 298 2.39 3.42 19.62
N LEU A 299 3.22 4.28 20.19
CA LEU A 299 4.54 3.89 20.70
C LEU A 299 4.46 2.91 21.88
N GLY A 300 3.32 2.89 22.59
CA GLY A 300 3.02 1.92 23.65
C GLY A 300 2.46 0.57 23.16
N GLU A 301 2.21 0.39 21.86
CA GLU A 301 1.72 -0.89 21.32
C GLU A 301 2.87 -1.90 21.12
N PRO A 302 2.65 -3.21 21.35
CA PRO A 302 3.72 -4.21 21.27
C PRO A 302 4.15 -4.49 19.83
N VAL A 303 5.42 -4.19 19.51
CA VAL A 303 5.98 -4.23 18.16
C VAL A 303 5.90 -5.62 17.51
N ARG A 304 5.60 -5.63 16.21
CA ARG A 304 5.57 -6.84 15.35
C ARG A 304 6.50 -6.66 14.14
N VAL A 305 7.63 -7.39 14.12
CA VAL A 305 8.63 -7.30 13.04
C VAL A 305 8.78 -8.62 12.27
N HIS A 306 9.41 -8.57 11.10
CA HIS A 306 9.75 -9.80 10.39
C HIS A 306 10.78 -10.63 11.20
N ASN A 307 10.41 -11.88 11.52
CA ASN A 307 11.09 -12.78 12.48
C ASN A 307 10.92 -12.39 13.96
N ASP A 308 9.79 -11.78 14.31
CA ASP A 308 9.32 -11.49 15.68
C ASP A 308 9.71 -12.56 16.73
N ASP A 309 9.24 -13.80 16.55
CA ASP A 309 9.56 -14.96 17.39
C ASP A 309 11.07 -15.17 17.65
N LYS A 310 11.92 -14.91 16.65
CA LYS A 310 13.37 -15.07 16.78
C LYS A 310 13.95 -13.97 17.66
N ILE A 311 13.54 -12.73 17.44
CA ILE A 311 14.06 -11.56 18.18
C ILE A 311 13.58 -11.62 19.63
N ARG A 312 12.31 -11.96 19.88
CA ARG A 312 11.76 -12.18 21.23
C ARG A 312 12.45 -13.32 21.97
N ARG A 313 12.81 -14.41 21.29
CA ARG A 313 13.62 -15.50 21.88
C ARG A 313 15.06 -15.07 22.18
N GLN A 314 15.62 -14.11 21.43
CA GLN A 314 16.92 -13.50 21.74
C GLN A 314 16.86 -12.51 22.93
N LYS A 315 15.77 -11.74 23.08
CA LYS A 315 15.48 -10.92 24.27
C LYS A 315 15.35 -11.81 25.51
N LEU A 316 14.55 -12.88 25.42
CA LEU A 316 14.40 -13.89 26.47
C LEU A 316 15.74 -14.57 26.83
N GLN A 317 16.58 -14.91 25.84
CA GLN A 317 17.90 -15.50 26.13
C GLN A 317 18.79 -14.55 26.94
N GLN A 318 18.72 -13.24 26.68
CA GLN A 318 19.55 -12.25 27.35
C GLN A 318 19.01 -11.85 28.73
N GLN A 319 17.69 -11.76 28.92
CA GLN A 319 17.04 -11.69 30.24
C GLN A 319 17.56 -12.81 31.14
N ASN A 320 17.34 -14.07 30.72
CA ASN A 320 17.86 -15.25 31.44
C ASN A 320 19.39 -15.25 31.63
N THR A 321 20.18 -14.50 30.85
CA THR A 321 21.63 -14.40 31.04
C THR A 321 22.00 -13.31 32.06
N ALA A 322 21.30 -12.17 32.05
CA ALA A 322 21.46 -11.11 33.04
C ALA A 322 21.10 -11.63 34.44
N ASP A 323 19.97 -12.31 34.58
CA ASP A 323 19.48 -12.88 35.85
C ASP A 323 20.46 -13.92 36.44
N ASN A 324 21.08 -14.74 35.57
CA ASN A 324 22.13 -15.71 35.95
C ASN A 324 23.49 -15.04 36.24
N THR A 325 23.70 -13.78 35.86
CA THR A 325 24.93 -13.03 36.16
C THR A 325 24.78 -12.24 37.46
N ALA A 326 23.58 -11.70 37.73
CA ALA A 326 23.24 -11.02 38.98
C ALA A 326 23.20 -11.97 40.21
N SER A 327 23.10 -13.28 39.99
CA SER A 327 23.03 -14.32 41.04
C SER A 327 24.38 -14.95 41.40
N LEU A 328 25.50 -14.37 40.95
CA LEU A 328 26.85 -14.71 41.44
C LEU A 328 27.18 -13.91 42.71
N PRO A 329 27.43 -14.54 43.87
CA PRO A 329 27.48 -13.83 45.15
C PRO A 329 28.75 -13.00 45.35
N ALA A 330 28.59 -11.68 45.45
CA ALA A 330 29.64 -10.76 45.87
C ALA A 330 29.89 -10.84 47.39
N LEU A 331 30.94 -11.57 47.79
CA LEU A 331 31.33 -11.74 49.19
C LEU A 331 32.07 -10.50 49.76
N ALA A 332 31.35 -9.43 50.09
CA ALA A 332 31.68 -8.52 51.22
C ALA A 332 30.62 -7.41 51.47
N MET A 333 29.94 -7.49 52.62
CA MET A 333 29.56 -6.37 53.51
C MET A 333 28.92 -5.08 52.93
N GLY A 334 27.60 -4.88 53.13
CA GLY A 334 27.04 -3.52 53.37
C GLY A 334 25.67 -3.18 52.75
N SER A 335 24.66 -2.99 53.61
CA SER A 335 23.45 -2.12 53.46
C SER A 335 22.68 -2.04 52.12
N THR A 336 21.49 -2.67 52.12
CA THR A 336 20.19 -2.12 51.62
C THR A 336 20.17 -1.17 50.40
N GLU A 337 19.94 -1.71 49.20
CA GLU A 337 19.49 -0.97 48.00
C GLU A 337 18.53 -1.82 47.13
N GLU A 338 17.38 -2.26 47.66
CA GLU A 338 16.47 -3.15 46.90
C GLU A 338 15.75 -2.47 45.71
N GLY A 339 15.52 -1.14 45.77
CA GLY A 339 14.86 -0.40 44.67
C GLY A 339 15.74 -0.05 43.47
N ILE A 340 17.07 -0.17 43.58
CA ILE A 340 18.03 0.25 42.53
C ILE A 340 18.34 -0.87 41.52
N ILE A 341 17.82 -2.08 41.76
CA ILE A 341 18.07 -3.25 40.92
C ILE A 341 17.15 -3.26 39.69
N GLU A 342 15.85 -2.98 39.88
CA GLU A 342 14.85 -3.07 38.80
C GLU A 342 15.04 -1.98 37.73
N GLU A 343 15.28 -0.72 38.10
CA GLU A 343 15.59 0.35 37.14
C GLU A 343 16.84 0.04 36.28
N LYS A 344 17.88 -0.56 36.88
CA LYS A 344 19.07 -1.03 36.14
C LYS A 344 18.74 -2.20 35.21
N GLN A 345 17.82 -3.08 35.60
CA GLN A 345 17.39 -4.22 34.79
C GLN A 345 16.59 -3.75 33.57
N GLU A 346 15.71 -2.75 33.72
CA GLU A 346 14.99 -2.16 32.59
C GLU A 346 15.92 -1.38 31.64
N GLN A 347 16.77 -0.48 32.16
CA GLN A 347 17.77 0.25 31.35
C GLN A 347 18.71 -0.69 30.57
N THR A 348 19.16 -1.80 31.17
CA THR A 348 19.99 -2.78 30.47
C THR A 348 19.22 -3.59 29.42
N LEU A 349 17.90 -3.72 29.54
CA LEU A 349 17.06 -4.35 28.52
C LEU A 349 16.76 -3.42 27.35
N THR A 350 16.48 -2.13 27.59
CA THR A 350 16.39 -1.12 26.51
C THR A 350 17.68 -1.11 25.69
N SER A 351 18.84 -1.29 26.35
CA SER A 351 20.15 -1.34 25.70
C SER A 351 20.26 -2.42 24.60
N LEU A 352 19.54 -3.54 24.70
CA LEU A 352 19.59 -4.58 23.66
C LEU A 352 18.86 -4.13 22.39
N GLU A 353 17.64 -3.61 22.52
CA GLU A 353 16.85 -3.20 21.36
C GLU A 353 17.47 -1.96 20.70
N LEU A 354 18.00 -1.02 21.49
CA LEU A 354 18.88 0.05 21.04
C LEU A 354 20.10 -0.48 20.26
N ARG A 355 20.85 -1.43 20.82
CA ARG A 355 22.03 -2.00 20.16
C ARG A 355 21.70 -2.75 18.88
N VAL A 356 20.57 -3.46 18.81
CA VAL A 356 20.10 -4.16 17.60
C VAL A 356 19.65 -3.18 16.52
N ALA A 357 19.09 -2.03 16.90
CA ALA A 357 18.73 -0.96 15.97
C ALA A 357 19.98 -0.23 15.45
N PHE A 358 20.86 0.23 16.34
CA PHE A 358 22.08 0.94 15.97
C PHE A 358 23.13 0.07 15.29
N SER A 359 23.19 -1.24 15.53
CA SER A 359 24.07 -2.17 14.80
C SER A 359 23.59 -2.48 13.37
N LYS A 360 22.49 -1.89 12.91
CA LYS A 360 22.14 -1.81 11.48
C LYS A 360 22.47 -0.44 10.88
N LEU A 361 22.28 0.62 11.67
CA LEU A 361 22.66 2.00 11.31
C LEU A 361 24.19 2.23 11.29
N THR A 362 24.98 1.27 11.75
CA THR A 362 26.44 1.27 11.66
C THR A 362 26.90 0.06 10.85
N VAL A 363 27.71 0.29 9.81
CA VAL A 363 28.15 -0.75 8.87
C VAL A 363 29.29 -1.59 9.48
N GLN A 364 28.95 -2.41 10.48
CA GLN A 364 29.82 -3.46 11.01
C GLN A 364 29.10 -4.81 10.92
N GLU A 365 29.68 -5.75 10.17
CA GLU A 365 29.21 -7.13 10.14
C GLU A 365 29.51 -7.80 11.49
N VAL A 366 28.50 -7.90 12.35
CA VAL A 366 28.59 -8.67 13.60
C VAL A 366 28.89 -10.13 13.26
N PRO A 367 30.01 -10.73 13.72
CA PRO A 367 30.38 -12.09 13.36
C PRO A 367 29.31 -13.10 13.75
N ALA A 368 28.96 -14.00 12.81
CA ALA A 368 27.92 -15.01 12.98
C ALA A 368 28.35 -16.12 13.97
N THR A 369 28.26 -15.85 15.27
CA THR A 369 28.56 -16.81 16.34
C THR A 369 27.51 -17.93 16.39
N THR A 370 27.90 -19.13 15.94
CA THR A 370 27.00 -20.29 15.86
C THR A 370 26.79 -20.98 17.22
N ASN A 371 26.30 -20.23 18.21
CA ASN A 371 25.94 -20.76 19.51
C ASN A 371 24.66 -21.61 19.39
N ARG A 372 24.69 -22.84 19.89
CA ARG A 372 23.50 -23.72 19.94
C ARG A 372 22.54 -23.23 21.02
N GLU A 373 21.35 -22.79 20.61
CA GLU A 373 20.28 -22.33 21.49
C GLU A 373 19.94 -23.35 22.60
N PRO A 374 19.79 -22.93 23.86
CA PRO A 374 19.35 -23.79 24.95
C PRO A 374 18.00 -24.48 24.67
N PRO A 375 17.82 -25.76 25.05
CA PRO A 375 16.62 -26.53 24.72
C PRO A 375 15.34 -26.07 25.44
N LEU A 376 15.44 -25.15 26.41
CA LEU A 376 14.32 -24.54 27.12
C LEU A 376 13.61 -23.48 26.25
N ILE A 377 14.40 -22.57 25.65
CA ILE A 377 13.93 -21.42 24.84
C ILE A 377 13.21 -21.89 23.56
N ARG A 378 13.53 -23.09 23.07
CA ARG A 378 12.83 -23.76 21.96
C ARG A 378 11.48 -24.38 22.34
N LYS A 379 11.14 -24.47 23.63
CA LYS A 379 9.88 -25.04 24.14
C LYS A 379 8.90 -23.98 24.65
N THR A 380 9.35 -22.76 24.92
CA THR A 380 8.50 -21.61 25.25
C THR A 380 7.49 -21.33 24.13
N LYS A 381 6.20 -21.21 24.45
CA LYS A 381 5.18 -20.87 23.45
C LYS A 381 5.34 -19.40 23.05
N THR A 382 4.91 -19.03 21.85
CA THR A 382 4.96 -17.64 21.36
C THR A 382 4.16 -16.66 22.24
N SER A 383 3.14 -17.13 22.97
CA SER A 383 2.40 -16.34 23.97
C SER A 383 3.19 -16.03 25.24
N ASP A 384 4.28 -16.76 25.48
CA ASP A 384 5.04 -16.76 26.73
C ASP A 384 6.44 -16.13 26.49
N LEU A 385 6.59 -15.37 25.40
CA LEU A 385 7.80 -14.63 25.03
C LEU A 385 7.65 -13.14 25.38
N PRO A 386 8.72 -12.43 25.76
CA PRO A 386 8.68 -11.00 26.03
C PRO A 386 8.24 -10.22 24.78
N THR A 387 7.56 -9.10 25.00
CA THR A 387 7.23 -8.11 23.96
C THR A 387 8.47 -7.37 23.48
N LEU A 388 8.35 -6.77 22.30
CA LEU A 388 9.33 -5.83 21.74
C LEU A 388 8.74 -4.43 21.83
N GLU A 389 9.56 -3.42 22.12
CA GLU A 389 9.11 -2.02 22.31
C GLU A 389 9.47 -1.14 21.11
N HIS A 390 8.84 0.04 21.03
CA HIS A 390 9.13 1.03 19.98
C HIS A 390 10.42 1.81 20.28
N ILE A 391 11.54 1.34 19.74
CA ILE A 391 12.76 2.15 19.61
C ILE A 391 12.52 3.34 18.66
N PHE A 392 11.82 3.07 17.55
CA PHE A 392 11.49 3.97 16.45
C PHE A 392 9.99 3.84 16.07
N ALA A 393 9.50 4.73 15.22
CA ALA A 393 8.07 4.92 14.95
C ALA A 393 7.37 3.65 14.40
N GLU A 394 7.99 2.94 13.45
CA GLU A 394 7.49 1.64 12.94
C GLU A 394 7.99 0.42 13.73
N GLY A 395 8.71 0.62 14.85
CA GLY A 395 9.15 -0.45 15.76
C GLY A 395 10.66 -0.44 16.04
N LEU A 396 11.37 -1.52 15.69
CA LEU A 396 12.80 -1.67 16.01
C LEU A 396 13.78 -0.99 15.02
N TYR A 397 13.28 -0.39 13.94
CA TYR A 397 14.12 0.12 12.85
C TYR A 397 13.77 1.57 12.52
N PHE A 398 14.79 2.38 12.27
CA PHE A 398 14.63 3.76 11.82
C PHE A 398 14.10 3.76 10.38
N THR A 399 13.04 4.54 10.13
CA THR A 399 12.30 4.53 8.87
C THR A 399 11.98 5.94 8.39
N LEU A 400 11.39 6.02 7.20
CA LEU A 400 10.86 7.28 6.68
C LEU A 400 9.74 7.86 7.56
N ALA A 401 9.00 7.03 8.32
CA ALA A 401 8.01 7.51 9.28
C ALA A 401 8.66 8.35 10.39
N ASP A 402 9.85 7.97 10.88
CA ASP A 402 10.59 8.75 11.86
C ASP A 402 11.00 10.13 11.32
N LEU A 403 11.46 10.18 10.06
CA LEU A 403 11.82 11.44 9.38
C LEU A 403 10.61 12.33 9.06
N VAL A 404 9.41 11.76 8.92
CA VAL A 404 8.15 12.52 8.76
C VAL A 404 7.70 13.10 10.10
N LEU A 405 7.74 12.30 11.17
CA LEU A 405 7.28 12.72 12.49
C LEU A 405 8.25 13.70 13.16
N LEU A 406 9.56 13.57 12.94
CA LEU A 406 10.58 14.34 13.68
C LEU A 406 10.41 15.88 13.57
N PRO A 407 10.30 16.51 12.39
CA PRO A 407 10.10 17.96 12.31
C PRO A 407 8.79 18.41 12.98
N CYS A 408 7.71 17.63 12.81
CA CYS A 408 6.40 17.95 13.36
C CYS A 408 6.39 17.90 14.89
N ILE A 409 6.84 16.79 15.47
CA ILE A 409 6.90 16.60 16.93
C ILE A 409 7.93 17.56 17.56
N HIS A 410 9.05 17.85 16.89
CA HIS A 410 9.99 18.86 17.36
C HIS A 410 9.35 20.24 17.53
N GLN A 411 8.58 20.73 16.55
CA GLN A 411 7.94 22.04 16.65
C GLN A 411 6.85 22.06 17.74
N PHE A 412 6.05 20.99 17.86
CA PHE A 412 5.10 20.82 18.96
C PHE A 412 5.79 20.88 20.34
N LEU A 413 6.92 20.16 20.51
CA LEU A 413 7.70 20.15 21.75
C LEU A 413 8.36 21.51 22.03
N LEU A 414 8.87 22.19 21.00
CA LEU A 414 9.55 23.49 21.10
C LEU A 414 8.59 24.59 21.57
N PHE A 415 7.40 24.64 20.96
CA PHE A 415 6.34 25.56 21.39
C PHE A 415 5.83 25.20 22.79
N SER A 416 5.63 23.92 23.08
CA SER A 416 5.16 23.49 24.41
C SER A 416 6.15 23.81 25.53
N LYS A 417 7.46 23.71 25.26
CA LYS A 417 8.53 24.10 26.19
C LYS A 417 8.56 25.62 26.41
N LYS A 418 8.39 26.44 25.34
CA LYS A 418 8.27 27.91 25.46
C LYS A 418 7.07 28.34 26.30
N GLN A 419 5.95 27.63 26.17
CA GLN A 419 4.73 27.87 26.96
C GLN A 419 4.81 27.30 28.39
N ASN A 420 5.98 26.83 28.84
CA ASN A 420 6.25 26.23 30.15
C ASN A 420 5.24 25.12 30.56
N ARG A 421 4.82 24.31 29.60
CA ARG A 421 3.78 23.29 29.80
C ARG A 421 4.35 22.02 30.42
N LYS A 422 3.55 21.37 31.26
CA LYS A 422 3.82 20.01 31.76
C LYS A 422 3.72 19.00 30.62
N LEU A 423 4.84 18.76 29.94
CA LEU A 423 5.04 17.68 28.95
C LEU A 423 5.14 16.27 29.59
N LEU A 424 4.88 16.16 30.89
CA LEU A 424 5.02 14.94 31.71
C LEU A 424 4.16 13.77 31.20
N ASN A 425 3.11 14.04 30.42
CA ASN A 425 2.16 13.06 29.93
C ASN A 425 2.55 12.44 28.56
N LEU A 426 3.78 12.64 28.08
CA LEU A 426 4.29 12.13 26.79
C LEU A 426 5.65 11.39 26.91
N PRO A 427 5.86 10.46 27.86
CA PRO A 427 7.15 9.81 28.08
C PRO A 427 7.67 9.02 26.87
N LEU A 428 6.81 8.35 26.10
CA LEU A 428 7.22 7.53 24.97
C LEU A 428 7.63 8.38 23.77
N ILE A 429 6.92 9.47 23.47
CA ILE A 429 7.33 10.46 22.48
C ILE A 429 8.62 11.16 22.89
N LEU A 430 8.80 11.53 24.15
CA LEU A 430 10.05 12.15 24.62
C LEU A 430 11.24 11.21 24.47
N GLY A 431 11.09 9.95 24.88
CA GLY A 431 12.12 8.91 24.70
C GLY A 431 12.40 8.59 23.23
N TRP A 432 11.37 8.49 22.38
CA TRP A 432 11.53 8.31 20.93
C TRP A 432 12.28 9.50 20.31
N TYR A 433 11.92 10.73 20.70
CA TYR A 433 12.55 11.96 20.21
C TYR A 433 14.04 12.02 20.59
N GLN A 434 14.40 11.65 21.83
CA GLN A 434 15.80 11.47 22.25
C GLN A 434 16.53 10.44 21.37
N ARG A 435 15.98 9.23 21.20
CA ARG A 435 16.58 8.15 20.38
C ARG A 435 16.76 8.56 18.91
N VAL A 436 15.83 9.33 18.36
CA VAL A 436 15.92 9.84 16.98
C VAL A 436 17.01 10.92 16.85
N GLN A 437 17.21 11.79 17.86
CA GLN A 437 18.34 12.73 17.87
C GLN A 437 19.70 12.01 17.79
N GLU A 438 19.82 10.78 18.30
CA GLU A 438 21.09 10.06 18.34
C GLU A 438 21.58 9.57 16.97
N VAL A 439 20.65 9.34 16.02
CA VAL A 439 20.92 8.80 14.67
C VAL A 439 21.89 9.73 13.90
N PRO A 440 23.04 9.23 13.39
CA PRO A 440 24.06 10.09 12.76
C PRO A 440 23.56 10.94 11.59
N GLY A 441 22.72 10.37 10.71
CA GLY A 441 22.09 11.10 9.61
C GLY A 441 21.12 12.20 10.08
N VAL A 442 20.45 12.01 11.21
CA VAL A 442 19.55 13.00 11.81
C VAL A 442 20.34 14.18 12.39
N LYS A 443 21.47 13.91 13.08
CA LYS A 443 22.41 14.96 13.53
C LYS A 443 22.96 15.77 12.36
N ALA A 444 23.32 15.10 11.26
CA ALA A 444 23.83 15.73 10.04
C ALA A 444 22.75 16.46 9.22
N ALA A 445 21.47 16.08 9.35
CA ALA A 445 20.35 16.79 8.73
C ALA A 445 19.99 18.06 9.52
N ALA A 446 19.87 17.94 10.85
CA ALA A 446 19.51 19.04 11.73
C ALA A 446 20.50 20.20 11.67
N SER A 447 21.81 19.92 11.66
CA SER A 447 22.83 20.97 11.54
C SER A 447 22.85 21.69 10.18
N LYS A 448 22.42 21.04 9.09
CA LYS A 448 22.21 21.70 7.78
C LYS A 448 20.93 22.55 7.75
N SER A 449 19.91 22.12 8.49
CA SER A 449 18.59 22.77 8.55
C SER A 449 18.43 23.70 9.76
N ASN A 450 19.53 24.07 10.44
CA ASN A 450 19.62 24.86 11.69
C ASN A 450 18.88 24.32 12.94
N MET A 451 17.95 23.38 12.78
CA MET A 451 17.11 22.72 13.79
C MET A 451 17.85 22.42 15.12
N GLN A 452 17.60 23.23 16.14
CA GLN A 452 18.22 23.05 17.45
C GLN A 452 17.51 21.99 18.29
N PHE A 453 18.20 20.88 18.57
CA PHE A 453 17.63 19.79 19.36
C PHE A 453 17.31 20.19 20.81
N LEU A 454 16.06 19.96 21.20
CA LEU A 454 15.62 20.21 22.56
C LEU A 454 16.21 19.15 23.49
N GLN A 455 17.02 19.60 24.45
CA GLN A 455 17.33 18.80 25.62
C GLN A 455 16.20 18.91 26.63
N PHE A 456 15.81 17.75 27.18
CA PHE A 456 14.94 17.60 28.33
C PHE A 456 15.79 16.92 29.42
N PRO A 457 15.92 17.49 30.63
CA PRO A 457 16.54 16.78 31.75
C PRO A 457 15.82 15.46 31.99
N ASP A 458 16.54 14.43 32.45
CA ASP A 458 16.02 13.08 32.55
C ASP A 458 14.75 13.01 33.42
N LEU A 459 13.60 12.83 32.77
CA LEU A 459 12.31 12.51 33.41
C LEU A 459 12.21 11.01 33.78
N LEU A 460 13.35 10.34 33.88
CA LEU A 460 13.48 8.95 34.33
C LEU A 460 13.43 8.93 35.87
N SER A 461 12.22 9.10 36.42
CA SER A 461 11.91 8.91 37.84
C SER A 461 10.43 8.57 37.97
N SER A 462 10.13 7.31 38.31
CA SER A 462 8.81 6.71 38.59
C SER A 462 7.69 6.89 37.53
N PRO A 463 7.25 5.81 36.85
CA PRO A 463 5.99 5.74 36.13
C PRO A 463 4.86 5.08 36.96
N GLU A 464 4.71 5.45 38.23
CA GLU A 464 3.59 4.99 39.08
C GLU A 464 2.68 6.15 39.53
N GLU A 465 1.42 5.83 39.83
CA GLU A 465 0.37 6.73 40.32
C GLU A 465 0.11 8.00 39.48
N HIS A 466 -0.51 7.86 38.30
CA HIS A 466 -1.85 8.42 38.03
C HIS A 466 -2.38 8.06 36.61
N LEU A 467 -2.73 6.79 36.40
CA LEU A 467 -3.67 6.42 35.34
C LEU A 467 -5.08 6.88 35.76
N GLN A 468 -5.39 8.16 35.53
CA GLN A 468 -6.78 8.60 35.51
C GLN A 468 -7.45 8.04 34.26
N ASP A 469 -8.55 7.29 34.45
CA ASP A 469 -9.38 6.78 33.37
C ASP A 469 -9.93 7.95 32.53
N PHE A 470 -9.27 8.24 31.40
CA PHE A 470 -9.88 8.96 30.29
C PHE A 470 -10.86 8.03 29.58
N SER A 471 -12.00 7.83 30.25
CA SER A 471 -13.13 7.10 29.70
C SER A 471 -13.62 7.74 28.40
N THR A 472 -13.74 6.90 27.38
CA THR A 472 -14.57 7.13 26.19
C THR A 472 -14.37 8.47 25.45
N PHE A 473 -13.14 8.74 25.00
CA PHE A 473 -13.05 9.19 23.60
C PHE A 473 -13.43 8.01 22.71
N SER A 474 -14.60 8.13 22.05
CA SER A 474 -15.07 7.09 21.13
C SER A 474 -14.06 6.91 20.00
N ASP A 475 -13.49 5.71 19.92
CA ASP A 475 -12.99 5.22 18.63
C ASP A 475 -14.19 5.11 17.67
N GLY A 476 -13.92 5.07 16.36
CA GLY A 476 -14.96 4.98 15.31
C GLY A 476 -15.71 3.64 15.29
N SER A 477 -15.46 2.76 16.25
CA SER A 477 -16.35 1.67 16.60
C SER A 477 -17.54 2.22 17.37
N GLU A 478 -18.68 2.36 16.67
CA GLU A 478 -19.99 2.28 17.32
C GLU A 478 -19.95 1.10 18.30
N GLU A 479 -20.31 1.34 19.57
CA GLU A 479 -20.42 0.25 20.54
C GLU A 479 -21.39 -0.79 19.96
N ASP A 480 -21.01 -2.07 20.04
CA ASP A 480 -21.82 -3.18 19.54
C ASP A 480 -23.04 -3.33 20.48
N HIS A 481 -24.01 -2.41 20.35
CA HIS A 481 -25.37 -2.59 20.80
C HIS A 481 -25.77 -3.98 20.30
N GLU A 482 -25.93 -4.92 21.22
CA GLU A 482 -26.39 -6.25 20.89
C GLU A 482 -27.83 -6.14 20.37
N ASP A 483 -27.96 -5.92 19.06
CA ASP A 483 -29.22 -5.97 18.36
C ASP A 483 -29.74 -7.40 18.44
N LYS A 484 -30.60 -7.64 19.44
CA LYS A 484 -31.22 -8.93 19.74
C LYS A 484 -32.12 -9.42 18.60
N GLN A 485 -32.34 -8.61 17.57
CA GLN A 485 -33.09 -8.92 16.36
C GLN A 485 -32.19 -9.22 15.14
N PHE A 486 -30.85 -9.18 15.27
CA PHE A 486 -29.91 -9.45 14.18
C PHE A 486 -29.93 -10.91 13.70
N ILE A 487 -30.73 -11.19 12.66
CA ILE A 487 -30.72 -12.49 11.95
C ILE A 487 -29.61 -12.47 10.89
N GLY A 488 -28.43 -12.97 11.24
CA GLY A 488 -27.25 -12.90 10.36
C GLY A 488 -27.36 -13.69 9.05
N GLY A 489 -27.36 -13.00 7.91
CA GLY A 489 -27.23 -13.58 6.57
C GLY A 489 -27.75 -12.64 5.48
N PRO A 490 -27.39 -12.85 4.19
CA PRO A 490 -27.80 -11.94 3.12
C PRO A 490 -29.32 -11.97 2.90
N ARG A 491 -29.95 -13.15 2.98
CA ARG A 491 -31.40 -13.31 2.78
C ARG A 491 -32.20 -12.47 3.80
N PRO A 492 -32.01 -12.60 5.13
CA PRO A 492 -32.63 -11.70 6.11
C PRO A 492 -32.42 -10.20 5.82
N THR A 493 -31.18 -9.77 5.55
CA THR A 493 -30.88 -8.35 5.28
C THR A 493 -31.57 -7.85 4.00
N MET A 494 -31.65 -8.68 2.96
CA MET A 494 -32.38 -8.36 1.72
C MET A 494 -33.90 -8.34 1.93
N THR A 495 -34.45 -9.26 2.75
CA THR A 495 -35.87 -9.26 3.12
C THR A 495 -36.24 -8.01 3.91
N LYS A 496 -35.41 -7.60 4.88
CA LYS A 496 -35.60 -6.36 5.67
C LYS A 496 -35.65 -5.09 4.80
N LEU A 497 -34.88 -5.06 3.71
CA LEU A 497 -34.92 -4.01 2.68
C LEU A 497 -36.18 -4.11 1.80
N MET A 498 -36.53 -5.32 1.34
CA MET A 498 -37.71 -5.59 0.51
C MET A 498 -39.02 -5.24 1.24
N GLU A 499 -39.12 -5.53 2.54
CA GLU A 499 -40.22 -5.13 3.43
C GLU A 499 -40.38 -3.60 3.55
N ARG A 500 -39.37 -2.83 3.11
CA ARG A 500 -39.37 -1.36 3.04
C ARG A 500 -39.40 -0.84 1.60
N GLY A 501 -39.62 -1.71 0.61
CA GLY A 501 -39.68 -1.35 -0.82
C GLY A 501 -38.31 -1.10 -1.46
N ILE A 502 -37.22 -1.47 -0.81
CA ILE A 502 -35.85 -1.27 -1.32
C ILE A 502 -35.38 -2.56 -2.00
N GLU A 503 -35.36 -2.56 -3.33
CA GLU A 503 -34.93 -3.69 -4.18
C GLU A 503 -33.82 -3.30 -5.16
N ALA A 504 -33.00 -4.27 -5.58
CA ALA A 504 -31.91 -4.05 -6.53
C ALA A 504 -32.45 -3.78 -7.95
N THR A 505 -32.57 -2.52 -8.32
CA THR A 505 -32.95 -2.09 -9.67
C THR A 505 -31.73 -1.95 -10.59
N PHE A 506 -31.92 -2.17 -11.89
CA PHE A 506 -30.90 -1.99 -12.91
C PHE A 506 -31.47 -1.24 -14.12
N SER A 507 -30.82 -0.16 -14.54
CA SER A 507 -31.17 0.57 -15.75
C SER A 507 -30.67 -0.18 -17.00
N PRO A 508 -31.40 -0.14 -18.12
CA PRO A 508 -30.94 -0.75 -19.37
C PRO A 508 -29.68 -0.03 -19.88
N HIS A 509 -28.71 -0.79 -20.40
CA HIS A 509 -27.52 -0.19 -21.01
C HIS A 509 -27.93 0.56 -22.28
N PRO A 510 -27.56 1.85 -22.47
CA PRO A 510 -28.09 2.68 -23.56
C PRO A 510 -27.51 2.34 -24.94
N THR A 511 -26.31 1.75 -24.99
CA THR A 511 -25.59 1.41 -26.24
C THR A 511 -25.09 -0.05 -26.25
N PRO A 512 -25.96 -1.05 -26.02
CA PRO A 512 -25.55 -2.42 -25.66
C PRO A 512 -24.82 -3.18 -26.78
N CYS A 513 -25.02 -2.77 -28.03
CA CYS A 513 -24.36 -3.35 -29.20
C CYS A 513 -23.11 -2.56 -29.65
N TRP A 514 -22.72 -1.50 -28.94
CA TRP A 514 -21.58 -0.68 -29.32
C TRP A 514 -20.25 -1.35 -28.96
N THR A 515 -19.31 -1.35 -29.90
CA THR A 515 -17.96 -1.87 -29.70
C THR A 515 -16.94 -1.04 -30.45
N LEU A 516 -15.73 -0.95 -29.90
CA LEU A 516 -14.58 -0.51 -30.67
C LEU A 516 -14.15 -1.57 -31.68
N ASP A 517 -13.60 -1.10 -32.79
CA ASP A 517 -12.88 -1.95 -33.74
C ASP A 517 -11.45 -2.16 -33.24
N TRP A 518 -11.31 -3.09 -32.29
CA TRP A 518 -10.03 -3.50 -31.70
C TRP A 518 -9.03 -4.10 -32.71
N SER A 519 -9.43 -4.29 -33.98
CA SER A 519 -8.52 -4.72 -35.06
C SER A 519 -7.87 -3.56 -35.81
N LYS A 520 -8.47 -2.36 -35.79
CA LYS A 520 -7.94 -1.14 -36.41
C LYS A 520 -7.15 -0.25 -35.44
N LEU A 521 -7.36 -0.39 -34.14
CA LEU A 521 -6.62 0.36 -33.12
C LEU A 521 -5.14 -0.06 -33.07
N PRO A 522 -4.19 0.87 -32.84
CA PRO A 522 -2.77 0.53 -32.65
C PRO A 522 -2.58 -0.47 -31.50
N ALA A 523 -1.61 -1.37 -31.63
CA ALA A 523 -1.44 -2.49 -30.70
C ALA A 523 -1.24 -2.03 -29.24
N ALA A 524 -0.47 -0.95 -29.02
CA ALA A 524 -0.26 -0.35 -27.70
C ALA A 524 -1.53 0.24 -27.06
N VAL A 525 -2.63 0.49 -27.79
CA VAL A 525 -3.95 0.82 -27.21
C VAL A 525 -4.62 -0.43 -26.61
N ASN A 526 -4.37 -1.61 -27.20
CA ASN A 526 -5.08 -2.84 -26.90
C ASN A 526 -4.63 -3.45 -25.55
N PRO A 527 -5.54 -3.85 -24.64
CA PRO A 527 -5.18 -4.51 -23.38
C PRO A 527 -4.47 -5.87 -23.55
N GLY A 528 -4.47 -6.45 -24.75
CA GLY A 528 -3.83 -7.74 -25.03
C GLY A 528 -2.30 -7.77 -24.83
N GLU A 529 -1.60 -6.64 -25.05
CA GLU A 529 -0.14 -6.59 -24.95
C GLU A 529 0.40 -6.81 -23.53
N GLY A 530 -0.45 -6.66 -22.50
CA GLY A 530 -0.11 -6.87 -21.09
C GLY A 530 0.23 -8.31 -20.69
N LYS A 531 0.64 -9.17 -21.62
CA LYS A 531 0.86 -10.63 -21.47
C LYS A 531 -0.34 -11.36 -20.87
N MET A 532 -1.54 -10.91 -21.22
CA MET A 532 -2.80 -11.48 -20.75
C MET A 532 -3.26 -12.60 -21.70
N SER A 533 -3.96 -13.62 -21.17
CA SER A 533 -4.59 -14.63 -22.03
C SER A 533 -5.66 -14.00 -22.93
N SER A 534 -5.88 -14.57 -24.12
CA SER A 534 -6.82 -14.06 -25.11
C SER A 534 -8.24 -13.82 -24.54
N GLU A 535 -8.76 -14.76 -23.76
CA GLU A 535 -10.04 -14.58 -23.05
C GLU A 535 -10.04 -13.38 -22.10
N ARG A 536 -8.94 -13.16 -21.38
CA ARG A 536 -8.82 -12.09 -20.38
C ARG A 536 -8.64 -10.74 -21.06
N ALA A 537 -7.98 -10.71 -22.22
CA ALA A 537 -7.91 -9.56 -23.10
C ALA A 537 -9.30 -9.23 -23.67
N LEU A 538 -10.03 -10.21 -24.22
CA LEU A 538 -11.40 -10.04 -24.73
C LEU A 538 -12.37 -9.53 -23.65
N ARG A 539 -12.37 -10.15 -22.46
CA ARG A 539 -13.18 -9.68 -21.32
C ARG A 539 -12.81 -8.26 -20.88
N LYS A 540 -11.53 -7.85 -21.01
CA LYS A 540 -11.11 -6.47 -20.75
C LYS A 540 -11.56 -5.53 -21.87
N GLN A 541 -11.45 -5.90 -23.15
CA GLN A 541 -11.98 -5.13 -24.29
C GLN A 541 -13.49 -4.87 -24.14
N GLN A 542 -14.26 -5.88 -23.72
CA GLN A 542 -15.69 -5.75 -23.44
C GLN A 542 -15.97 -4.78 -22.28
N GLN A 543 -15.24 -4.86 -21.16
CA GLN A 543 -15.34 -3.85 -20.08
C GLN A 543 -15.03 -2.44 -20.59
N LEU A 544 -13.99 -2.29 -21.42
CA LEU A 544 -13.59 -1.00 -21.98
C LEU A 544 -14.65 -0.44 -22.95
N ASN A 545 -15.29 -1.28 -23.77
CA ASN A 545 -16.38 -0.85 -24.65
C ASN A 545 -17.49 -0.13 -23.87
N ASN A 546 -17.92 -0.68 -22.73
CA ASN A 546 -19.01 -0.14 -21.92
C ASN A 546 -18.67 1.25 -21.36
N LEU A 547 -17.52 1.37 -20.67
CA LEU A 547 -17.09 2.65 -20.08
C LEU A 547 -16.82 3.70 -21.16
N VAL A 548 -16.16 3.31 -22.25
CA VAL A 548 -15.81 4.25 -23.33
C VAL A 548 -17.05 4.72 -24.09
N ALA A 549 -18.07 3.86 -24.30
CA ALA A 549 -19.34 4.28 -24.87
C ALA A 549 -20.02 5.35 -24.02
N MET A 550 -20.11 5.13 -22.70
CA MET A 550 -20.71 6.09 -21.77
C MET A 550 -19.94 7.41 -21.72
N VAL A 551 -18.62 7.37 -21.58
CA VAL A 551 -17.80 8.60 -21.54
C VAL A 551 -17.87 9.35 -22.88
N THR A 552 -17.84 8.65 -24.03
CA THR A 552 -17.95 9.28 -25.36
C THR A 552 -19.30 10.00 -25.53
N ASN A 553 -20.40 9.39 -25.05
CA ASN A 553 -21.73 9.98 -25.11
C ASN A 553 -21.90 11.21 -24.20
N LEU A 554 -21.11 11.31 -23.13
CA LEU A 554 -21.14 12.44 -22.18
C LEU A 554 -20.18 13.57 -22.58
N SER A 555 -19.06 13.23 -23.22
CA SER A 555 -17.94 14.14 -23.48
C SER A 555 -18.19 15.16 -24.59
N LYS A 556 -17.64 16.35 -24.41
CA LYS A 556 -17.63 17.46 -25.37
C LYS A 556 -16.18 17.88 -25.67
N PRO A 557 -15.89 18.42 -26.87
CA PRO A 557 -14.57 18.98 -27.17
C PRO A 557 -14.18 20.04 -26.14
N GLY A 558 -12.97 19.93 -25.57
CA GLY A 558 -12.47 20.77 -24.48
C GLY A 558 -12.64 20.18 -23.07
N ASP A 559 -13.43 19.12 -22.89
CA ASP A 559 -13.61 18.49 -21.58
C ASP A 559 -12.30 17.90 -21.01
N VAL A 560 -12.17 17.97 -19.68
CA VAL A 560 -11.16 17.24 -18.91
C VAL A 560 -11.78 15.96 -18.34
N ILE A 561 -11.13 14.83 -18.62
CA ILE A 561 -11.58 13.48 -18.22
C ILE A 561 -10.53 12.84 -17.31
N VAL A 562 -10.93 12.35 -16.13
CA VAL A 562 -10.00 11.79 -15.13
C VAL A 562 -10.23 10.29 -14.96
N ASP A 563 -9.24 9.48 -15.32
CA ASP A 563 -9.18 8.03 -15.11
C ASP A 563 -8.61 7.75 -13.70
N PHE A 564 -9.50 7.60 -12.73
CA PHE A 564 -9.17 7.31 -11.34
C PHE A 564 -8.92 5.80 -11.13
N CYS A 565 -7.87 5.46 -10.38
CA CYS A 565 -7.38 4.07 -10.26
C CYS A 565 -7.02 3.45 -11.63
N SER A 566 -6.52 4.28 -12.55
CA SER A 566 -6.24 3.94 -13.96
C SER A 566 -5.33 2.73 -14.17
N GLY A 567 -4.52 2.37 -13.18
CA GLY A 567 -3.58 1.25 -13.24
C GLY A 567 -2.59 1.39 -14.39
N GLY A 568 -2.74 0.55 -15.41
CA GLY A 568 -1.94 0.59 -16.64
C GLY A 568 -2.48 1.52 -17.73
N GLY A 569 -3.40 2.43 -17.39
CA GLY A 569 -4.03 3.37 -18.33
C GLY A 569 -5.02 2.72 -19.30
N HIS A 570 -5.64 1.59 -18.94
CA HIS A 570 -6.45 0.80 -19.87
C HIS A 570 -7.69 1.54 -20.38
N VAL A 571 -8.27 2.45 -19.59
CA VAL A 571 -9.40 3.28 -20.01
C VAL A 571 -8.87 4.59 -20.61
N GLY A 572 -8.06 5.33 -19.85
CA GLY A 572 -7.58 6.65 -20.24
C GLY A 572 -6.77 6.70 -21.54
N ILE A 573 -5.99 5.67 -21.88
CA ILE A 573 -5.26 5.63 -23.17
C ILE A 573 -6.22 5.46 -24.35
N VAL A 574 -7.29 4.67 -24.19
CA VAL A 574 -8.33 4.49 -25.22
C VAL A 574 -9.11 5.80 -25.40
N LEU A 575 -9.49 6.45 -24.29
CA LEU A 575 -10.17 7.74 -24.32
C LEU A 575 -9.30 8.83 -24.95
N ALA A 576 -8.03 8.96 -24.57
CA ALA A 576 -7.12 9.96 -25.13
C ALA A 576 -6.91 9.78 -26.64
N HIS A 577 -6.83 8.53 -27.11
CA HIS A 577 -6.71 8.21 -28.54
C HIS A 577 -7.99 8.51 -29.34
N MET A 578 -9.17 8.30 -28.74
CA MET A 578 -10.46 8.53 -29.40
C MET A 578 -10.97 9.98 -29.33
N LEU A 579 -10.62 10.69 -28.26
CA LEU A 579 -11.10 12.03 -27.93
C LEU A 579 -9.91 13.02 -27.96
N PRO A 580 -9.27 13.24 -29.12
CA PRO A 580 -8.06 14.08 -29.21
C PRO A 580 -8.31 15.55 -28.83
N SER A 581 -9.57 15.99 -28.84
CA SER A 581 -10.00 17.33 -28.41
C SER A 581 -10.31 17.43 -26.91
N CYS A 582 -10.18 16.34 -26.14
CA CYS A 582 -10.40 16.30 -24.70
C CYS A 582 -9.08 16.00 -23.98
N GLN A 583 -8.86 16.61 -22.82
CA GLN A 583 -7.66 16.36 -22.00
C GLN A 583 -7.93 15.20 -21.05
N VAL A 584 -7.03 14.21 -21.01
CA VAL A 584 -7.14 13.04 -20.14
C VAL A 584 -6.09 13.09 -19.02
N VAL A 585 -6.49 12.74 -17.80
CA VAL A 585 -5.63 12.68 -16.61
C VAL A 585 -5.70 11.28 -16.01
N LEU A 586 -4.57 10.60 -15.86
CA LEU A 586 -4.51 9.27 -15.25
C LEU A 586 -4.00 9.38 -13.81
N ILE A 587 -4.81 8.94 -12.84
CA ILE A 587 -4.46 8.96 -11.42
C ILE A 587 -4.29 7.52 -10.92
N GLU A 588 -3.14 7.22 -10.32
CA GLU A 588 -2.78 5.88 -9.84
C GLU A 588 -1.64 5.94 -8.81
N ASN A 589 -1.83 5.40 -7.60
CA ASN A 589 -0.79 5.40 -6.57
C ASN A 589 0.38 4.44 -6.90
N LYS A 590 0.10 3.32 -7.57
CA LYS A 590 1.10 2.31 -7.92
C LYS A 590 1.92 2.73 -9.13
N GLU A 591 3.03 3.43 -8.87
CA GLU A 591 4.05 3.86 -9.84
C GLU A 591 4.31 2.88 -10.99
N LEU A 592 4.62 1.61 -10.69
CA LEU A 592 4.93 0.58 -11.70
C LEU A 592 3.78 0.27 -12.68
N SER A 593 2.55 0.68 -12.37
CA SER A 593 1.42 0.63 -13.30
C SER A 593 1.36 1.91 -14.14
N LEU A 594 1.48 3.08 -13.49
CA LEU A 594 1.38 4.39 -14.15
C LEU A 594 2.55 4.69 -15.09
N VAL A 595 3.76 4.25 -14.75
CA VAL A 595 4.93 4.32 -15.65
C VAL A 595 4.65 3.55 -16.95
N ARG A 596 4.06 2.35 -16.87
CA ARG A 596 3.65 1.59 -18.07
C ARG A 596 2.53 2.25 -18.86
N ALA A 597 1.68 3.05 -18.20
CA ALA A 597 0.69 3.86 -18.88
C ALA A 597 1.37 5.01 -19.64
N LYS A 598 2.40 5.65 -19.06
CA LYS A 598 3.24 6.65 -19.73
C LYS A 598 3.99 6.04 -20.91
N ASP A 599 4.70 4.93 -20.71
CA ASP A 599 5.48 4.25 -21.76
C ASP A 599 4.62 3.97 -23.00
N ARG A 600 3.45 3.32 -22.81
CA ARG A 600 2.46 3.06 -23.88
C ARG A 600 1.92 4.33 -24.55
N SER A 601 1.80 5.42 -23.79
CA SER A 601 1.29 6.70 -24.33
C SER A 601 2.34 7.47 -25.13
N ASP A 602 3.60 7.40 -24.69
CA ASP A 602 4.75 7.94 -25.42
C ASP A 602 4.96 7.13 -26.73
N GLU A 603 4.82 5.80 -26.70
CA GLU A 603 4.83 4.92 -27.89
C GLU A 603 3.71 5.26 -28.89
N LEU A 604 2.54 5.70 -28.41
CA LEU A 604 1.40 6.14 -29.21
C LEU A 604 1.49 7.63 -29.63
N GLY A 605 2.48 8.39 -29.16
CA GLY A 605 2.62 9.81 -29.42
C GLY A 605 1.51 10.69 -28.83
N LEU A 606 0.83 10.24 -27.76
CA LEU A 606 -0.31 10.94 -27.17
C LEU A 606 0.13 12.24 -26.45
N ASN A 607 -0.59 13.33 -26.72
CA ASN A 607 -0.28 14.66 -26.20
C ASN A 607 -1.35 15.26 -25.29
N ASN A 608 -2.60 14.85 -25.47
CA ASN A 608 -3.75 15.19 -24.61
C ASN A 608 -3.86 14.28 -23.37
N ILE A 609 -2.73 13.79 -22.83
CA ILE A 609 -2.69 12.87 -21.68
C ILE A 609 -1.59 13.24 -20.69
N CYS A 610 -1.91 13.21 -19.40
CA CYS A 610 -0.96 13.41 -18.30
C CYS A 610 -1.19 12.39 -17.17
N PHE A 611 -0.22 12.27 -16.27
CA PHE A 611 -0.10 11.19 -15.30
C PHE A 611 0.19 11.76 -13.91
N ILE A 612 -0.58 11.33 -12.91
CA ILE A 612 -0.45 11.76 -11.52
C ILE A 612 -0.32 10.53 -10.63
N GLN A 613 0.89 10.30 -10.09
CA GLN A 613 1.08 9.35 -9.01
C GLN A 613 0.70 10.01 -7.68
N ALA A 614 -0.40 9.58 -7.08
CA ALA A 614 -0.89 10.13 -5.81
C ALA A 614 -1.86 9.18 -5.11
N ASN A 615 -2.08 9.40 -3.80
CA ASN A 615 -3.35 9.03 -3.16
C ASN A 615 -4.47 9.94 -3.73
N LEU A 616 -5.72 9.47 -3.77
CA LEU A 616 -6.81 10.21 -4.43
C LEU A 616 -7.02 11.58 -3.79
N ASP A 617 -6.91 11.66 -2.47
CA ASP A 617 -7.08 12.88 -1.69
C ASP A 617 -6.07 14.01 -2.00
N TYR A 618 -4.98 13.75 -2.73
CA TYR A 618 -4.02 14.79 -3.17
C TYR A 618 -4.40 15.48 -4.48
N PHE A 619 -5.35 14.95 -5.25
CA PHE A 619 -5.84 15.60 -6.48
C PHE A 619 -6.91 16.66 -6.17
N LYS A 620 -6.80 17.84 -6.78
CA LYS A 620 -7.68 19.01 -6.56
C LYS A 620 -8.05 19.73 -7.86
N GLY A 621 -7.66 19.21 -9.02
CA GLY A 621 -8.03 19.78 -10.31
C GLY A 621 -9.53 19.70 -10.57
N THR A 622 -10.07 20.68 -11.29
CA THR A 622 -11.42 20.63 -11.86
C THR A 622 -11.44 19.69 -13.06
N PHE A 623 -12.59 19.06 -13.31
CA PHE A 623 -12.80 18.18 -14.45
C PHE A 623 -14.29 18.05 -14.78
N ASN A 624 -14.60 17.48 -15.95
CA ASN A 624 -15.95 17.35 -16.48
C ASN A 624 -16.51 15.93 -16.29
N ILE A 625 -15.65 14.91 -16.42
CA ILE A 625 -16.02 13.49 -16.30
C ILE A 625 -14.98 12.73 -15.48
N GLY A 626 -15.42 12.08 -14.40
CA GLY A 626 -14.64 11.07 -13.68
C GLY A 626 -14.95 9.67 -14.20
N VAL A 627 -13.94 8.89 -14.54
CA VAL A 627 -14.07 7.48 -14.95
C VAL A 627 -13.20 6.59 -14.06
N ALA A 628 -13.67 5.39 -13.72
CA ALA A 628 -12.87 4.44 -12.94
C ALA A 628 -13.23 2.98 -13.24
N LEU A 629 -12.24 2.15 -13.57
CA LEU A 629 -12.43 0.72 -13.86
C LEU A 629 -11.73 -0.15 -12.82
N HIS A 630 -12.51 -0.74 -11.91
CA HIS A 630 -12.07 -1.45 -10.69
C HIS A 630 -11.64 -0.52 -9.55
N ALA A 631 -12.51 0.43 -9.19
CA ALA A 631 -12.37 1.25 -7.99
C ALA A 631 -12.67 0.43 -6.71
N CYS A 632 -11.64 -0.25 -6.19
CA CYS A 632 -11.76 -1.23 -5.10
C CYS A 632 -12.37 -0.66 -3.79
N GLY A 633 -13.43 -1.29 -3.29
CA GLY A 633 -14.01 -0.98 -1.99
C GLY A 633 -14.44 0.49 -1.88
N VAL A 634 -13.95 1.18 -0.85
CA VAL A 634 -14.24 2.60 -0.56
C VAL A 634 -13.70 3.55 -1.64
N ALA A 635 -12.78 3.12 -2.51
CA ALA A 635 -12.28 3.96 -3.60
C ALA A 635 -13.38 4.35 -4.61
N THR A 636 -14.44 3.54 -4.76
CA THR A 636 -15.63 3.93 -5.54
C THR A 636 -16.28 5.17 -4.93
N ASP A 637 -16.55 5.15 -3.63
CA ASP A 637 -17.24 6.20 -2.89
C ASP A 637 -16.42 7.50 -2.87
N MET A 638 -15.09 7.37 -2.83
CA MET A 638 -14.15 8.49 -2.97
C MET A 638 -14.17 9.15 -4.35
N VAL A 639 -14.28 8.37 -5.44
CA VAL A 639 -14.36 8.92 -6.80
C VAL A 639 -15.71 9.63 -7.00
N ILE A 640 -16.81 9.05 -6.51
CA ILE A 640 -18.12 9.71 -6.47
C ILE A 640 -18.03 11.04 -5.71
N GLU A 641 -17.40 11.06 -4.52
CA GLU A 641 -17.21 12.28 -3.72
C GLU A 641 -16.41 13.36 -4.47
N HIS A 642 -15.35 12.99 -5.19
CA HIS A 642 -14.56 13.93 -6.01
C HIS A 642 -15.38 14.49 -7.18
N CYS A 643 -16.20 13.67 -7.84
CA CYS A 643 -17.04 14.12 -8.95
C CYS A 643 -18.12 15.09 -8.48
N ILE A 644 -18.82 14.77 -7.38
CA ILE A 644 -19.81 15.66 -6.75
C ILE A 644 -19.19 17.01 -6.37
N LYS A 645 -17.99 17.01 -5.77
CA LYS A 645 -17.29 18.23 -5.33
C LYS A 645 -16.92 19.21 -6.45
N VAL A 646 -16.76 18.75 -7.69
CA VAL A 646 -16.49 19.62 -8.85
C VAL A 646 -17.66 19.67 -9.84
N HIS A 647 -18.81 19.11 -9.48
CA HIS A 647 -20.01 19.01 -10.32
C HIS A 647 -19.77 18.29 -11.67
N ALA A 648 -18.91 17.27 -11.65
CA ALA A 648 -18.60 16.41 -12.80
C ALA A 648 -19.55 15.22 -12.91
N ALA A 649 -19.80 14.76 -14.14
CA ALA A 649 -20.42 13.45 -14.38
C ALA A 649 -19.44 12.32 -13.98
N PHE A 650 -19.97 11.13 -13.67
CA PHE A 650 -19.15 9.97 -13.33
C PHE A 650 -19.58 8.67 -14.01
N VAL A 651 -18.61 7.84 -14.39
CA VAL A 651 -18.79 6.51 -15.00
C VAL A 651 -17.86 5.52 -14.29
N ILE A 652 -18.39 4.80 -13.29
CA ILE A 652 -17.57 4.00 -12.36
C ILE A 652 -17.98 2.53 -12.43
N CYS A 653 -17.00 1.63 -12.48
CA CYS A 653 -17.18 0.19 -12.26
C CYS A 653 -16.63 -0.21 -10.88
N PRO A 654 -17.50 -0.42 -9.87
CA PRO A 654 -17.09 -0.83 -8.53
C PRO A 654 -16.63 -2.29 -8.49
N CYS A 655 -15.69 -2.59 -7.60
CA CYS A 655 -15.27 -3.97 -7.33
C CYS A 655 -14.79 -4.14 -5.88
N CYS A 656 -14.50 -5.38 -5.48
CA CYS A 656 -14.02 -5.71 -4.13
C CYS A 656 -14.97 -5.17 -3.04
N TYR A 657 -16.26 -5.49 -3.18
CA TYR A 657 -17.33 -4.98 -2.31
C TYR A 657 -17.11 -5.41 -0.85
N GLY A 658 -16.52 -6.58 -0.61
CA GLY A 658 -16.17 -7.08 0.72
C GLY A 658 -15.03 -6.32 1.42
N PHE A 659 -14.42 -5.34 0.75
CA PHE A 659 -13.42 -4.41 1.30
C PHE A 659 -13.99 -3.00 1.55
N ILE A 660 -15.30 -2.81 1.41
CA ILE A 660 -15.98 -1.62 1.94
C ILE A 660 -15.94 -1.68 3.47
N GLN A 661 -15.61 -0.57 4.12
CA GLN A 661 -15.51 -0.41 5.56
C GLN A 661 -15.64 1.08 5.92
N ASN A 662 -15.99 1.40 7.17
CA ASN A 662 -15.98 2.79 7.63
C ASN A 662 -14.55 3.38 7.58
N THR A 663 -14.47 4.67 7.29
CA THR A 663 -13.24 5.48 7.25
C THR A 663 -13.50 6.86 7.87
N ALA A 664 -12.45 7.67 8.06
CA ALA A 664 -12.57 9.05 8.56
C ALA A 664 -13.38 10.03 7.66
N LYS A 665 -13.88 9.57 6.49
CA LYS A 665 -14.74 10.34 5.57
C LYS A 665 -16.05 9.62 5.23
N PHE A 666 -16.04 8.29 5.20
CA PHE A 666 -17.15 7.47 4.72
C PHE A 666 -17.63 6.53 5.83
N THR A 667 -18.80 6.83 6.39
CA THR A 667 -19.63 5.86 7.13
C THR A 667 -20.62 5.18 6.18
N PHE A 668 -21.04 3.96 6.52
CA PHE A 668 -21.95 3.13 5.72
C PHE A 668 -23.12 2.59 6.58
N PRO A 669 -24.37 2.51 6.07
CA PRO A 669 -24.82 2.90 4.72
C PRO A 669 -24.62 4.39 4.40
N ARG A 670 -24.73 4.76 3.13
CA ARG A 670 -24.50 6.12 2.63
C ARG A 670 -25.80 6.95 2.59
N SER A 671 -26.84 6.43 1.97
CA SER A 671 -28.15 7.07 1.78
C SER A 671 -28.95 7.15 3.09
N HIS A 672 -29.95 8.03 3.14
CA HIS A 672 -30.86 8.13 4.30
C HIS A 672 -31.72 6.86 4.41
N GLN A 673 -32.26 6.43 3.28
CA GLN A 673 -33.18 5.30 3.13
C GLN A 673 -32.56 3.98 3.61
N PHE A 674 -31.28 3.73 3.33
CA PHE A 674 -30.61 2.54 3.87
C PHE A 674 -30.25 2.70 5.36
N LYS A 675 -29.90 3.89 5.86
CA LYS A 675 -29.62 4.13 7.29
C LYS A 675 -30.84 3.92 8.17
N GLU A 676 -32.04 4.23 7.68
CA GLU A 676 -33.31 3.98 8.39
C GLU A 676 -33.67 2.49 8.52
N VAL A 677 -33.01 1.61 7.76
CA VAL A 677 -33.37 0.19 7.65
C VAL A 677 -32.23 -0.74 8.09
N LEU A 678 -30.97 -0.41 7.81
CA LEU A 678 -29.80 -1.24 8.08
C LEU A 678 -28.79 -0.58 9.02
N SER A 679 -28.39 -1.34 10.03
CA SER A 679 -27.15 -1.08 10.76
C SER A 679 -25.91 -1.23 9.85
N TYR A 680 -24.78 -0.61 10.24
CA TYR A 680 -23.48 -0.85 9.60
C TYR A 680 -23.17 -2.35 9.49
N LYS A 681 -23.45 -3.11 10.55
CA LYS A 681 -23.24 -4.57 10.66
C LYS A 681 -24.00 -5.36 9.58
N GLU A 682 -25.23 -4.98 9.28
CA GLU A 682 -26.04 -5.56 8.21
C GLU A 682 -25.58 -5.10 6.81
N HIS A 683 -25.25 -3.82 6.65
CA HIS A 683 -24.69 -3.32 5.39
C HIS A 683 -23.38 -4.04 5.02
N MET A 684 -22.55 -4.36 6.01
CA MET A 684 -21.34 -5.17 5.84
C MET A 684 -21.64 -6.64 5.47
N ILE A 685 -22.85 -7.17 5.70
CA ILE A 685 -23.25 -8.46 5.11
C ILE A 685 -23.45 -8.29 3.61
N LEU A 686 -24.22 -7.30 3.15
CA LEU A 686 -24.45 -7.05 1.73
C LEU A 686 -23.13 -6.85 1.00
N CYS A 687 -22.23 -6.03 1.53
CA CYS A 687 -20.88 -5.81 0.98
C CYS A 687 -20.08 -7.13 0.81
N ARG A 688 -20.10 -8.02 1.81
CA ARG A 688 -19.38 -9.32 1.76
C ARG A 688 -20.04 -10.36 0.84
N PHE A 689 -21.36 -10.32 0.67
CA PHE A 689 -22.07 -11.23 -0.23
C PHE A 689 -22.10 -10.72 -1.67
N ALA A 690 -22.03 -9.40 -1.89
CA ALA A 690 -21.84 -8.77 -3.19
C ALA A 690 -20.58 -9.29 -3.90
N ASP A 691 -19.52 -9.70 -3.18
CA ASP A 691 -18.36 -10.30 -3.84
C ASP A 691 -18.61 -11.72 -4.43
N GLN A 692 -19.70 -12.42 -4.06
CA GLN A 692 -19.96 -13.83 -4.41
C GLN A 692 -20.59 -14.09 -5.81
N THR A 693 -20.14 -13.38 -6.84
CA THR A 693 -20.62 -13.56 -8.24
C THR A 693 -19.68 -14.37 -9.14
N ALA A 694 -18.52 -14.79 -8.65
CA ALA A 694 -17.50 -15.48 -9.45
C ALA A 694 -18.05 -16.75 -10.15
N VAL A 695 -17.67 -16.96 -11.42
CA VAL A 695 -18.32 -17.91 -12.36
C VAL A 695 -18.46 -19.32 -11.80
N GLN A 696 -17.46 -19.80 -11.06
CA GLN A 696 -17.39 -21.12 -10.45
C GLN A 696 -18.36 -21.36 -9.27
N LEU A 697 -19.07 -20.32 -8.80
CA LEU A 697 -20.06 -20.45 -7.73
C LEU A 697 -21.41 -21.00 -8.26
N PRO A 698 -22.18 -21.70 -7.41
CA PRO A 698 -23.54 -22.16 -7.75
C PRO A 698 -24.44 -21.00 -8.22
N PRO A 699 -25.37 -21.22 -9.16
CA PRO A 699 -26.25 -20.18 -9.69
C PRO A 699 -26.95 -19.34 -8.60
N GLU A 700 -27.54 -19.98 -7.59
CA GLU A 700 -28.19 -19.29 -6.45
C GLU A 700 -27.27 -18.27 -5.76
N ARG A 701 -25.99 -18.63 -5.54
CA ARG A 701 -25.04 -17.72 -4.88
C ARG A 701 -24.69 -16.53 -5.76
N LYS A 702 -24.59 -16.74 -7.08
CA LYS A 702 -24.31 -15.68 -8.05
C LYS A 702 -25.50 -14.72 -8.18
N ILE A 703 -26.73 -15.22 -8.12
CA ILE A 703 -27.95 -14.41 -8.10
C ILE A 703 -27.98 -13.54 -6.83
N ILE A 704 -27.81 -14.15 -5.65
CA ILE A 704 -27.73 -13.42 -4.37
C ILE A 704 -26.60 -12.39 -4.40
N GLY A 705 -25.43 -12.74 -4.93
CA GLY A 705 -24.29 -11.82 -5.07
C GLY A 705 -24.58 -10.63 -6.00
N LYS A 706 -25.25 -10.85 -7.14
CA LYS A 706 -25.64 -9.78 -8.08
C LYS A 706 -26.70 -8.87 -7.46
N GLN A 707 -27.66 -9.41 -6.71
CA GLN A 707 -28.63 -8.63 -5.94
C GLN A 707 -27.94 -7.82 -4.83
N CYS A 708 -27.01 -8.40 -4.07
CA CYS A 708 -26.23 -7.67 -3.07
C CYS A 708 -25.35 -6.57 -3.69
N MET A 709 -24.75 -6.77 -4.87
CA MET A 709 -24.04 -5.71 -5.60
C MET A 709 -24.99 -4.57 -5.98
N GLY A 710 -26.16 -4.90 -6.56
CA GLY A 710 -27.18 -3.92 -6.92
C GLY A 710 -27.65 -3.08 -5.74
N LEU A 711 -27.87 -3.69 -4.56
CA LEU A 711 -28.25 -2.97 -3.34
C LEU A 711 -27.15 -2.02 -2.82
N VAL A 712 -25.89 -2.44 -2.83
CA VAL A 712 -24.76 -1.58 -2.39
C VAL A 712 -24.51 -0.43 -3.37
N ASP A 713 -24.72 -0.66 -4.67
CA ASP A 713 -24.59 0.41 -5.68
C ASP A 713 -25.84 1.31 -5.74
N LEU A 714 -27.01 0.83 -5.29
CA LEU A 714 -28.22 1.64 -5.09
C LEU A 714 -28.08 2.59 -3.88
N ASP A 715 -27.50 2.12 -2.76
CA ASP A 715 -27.17 2.97 -1.62
C ASP A 715 -26.23 4.13 -2.02
N ARG A 716 -25.25 3.83 -2.88
CA ARG A 716 -24.36 4.83 -3.50
C ARG A 716 -25.10 5.78 -4.45
N ALA A 717 -26.01 5.27 -5.27
CA ALA A 717 -26.79 6.07 -6.19
C ALA A 717 -27.66 7.09 -5.43
N TRP A 718 -28.50 6.64 -4.50
CA TRP A 718 -29.35 7.50 -3.69
C TRP A 718 -28.56 8.49 -2.82
N ALA A 719 -27.37 8.11 -2.35
CA ALA A 719 -26.47 9.02 -1.64
C ALA A 719 -25.85 10.11 -2.53
N ALA A 720 -25.76 9.90 -3.85
CA ALA A 720 -25.30 10.90 -4.82
C ALA A 720 -26.47 11.74 -5.37
N GLU A 721 -27.66 11.17 -5.57
CA GLU A 721 -28.88 11.90 -5.95
C GLU A 721 -29.23 13.01 -4.96
N ALA A 722 -28.94 12.81 -3.66
CA ALA A 722 -29.05 13.82 -2.61
C ALA A 722 -28.20 15.09 -2.83
N TYR A 723 -27.28 15.08 -3.80
CA TYR A 723 -26.45 16.23 -4.22
C TYR A 723 -26.83 16.76 -5.63
N ASN A 724 -28.09 16.59 -6.04
CA ASN A 724 -28.65 17.03 -7.32
C ASN A 724 -28.02 16.31 -8.54
N TYR A 725 -27.93 14.98 -8.46
CA TYR A 725 -27.54 14.10 -9.56
C TYR A 725 -28.71 13.22 -10.00
N SER A 726 -28.72 12.80 -11.26
CA SER A 726 -29.46 11.64 -11.74
C SER A 726 -28.48 10.48 -11.85
N VAL A 727 -28.77 9.34 -11.21
CA VAL A 727 -27.84 8.22 -11.13
C VAL A 727 -28.48 6.92 -11.59
N GLN A 728 -27.74 6.12 -12.36
CA GLN A 728 -28.18 4.86 -12.92
C GLN A 728 -27.20 3.74 -12.57
N VAL A 729 -27.71 2.63 -12.04
CA VAL A 729 -26.96 1.39 -11.86
C VAL A 729 -27.21 0.52 -13.09
N ILE A 730 -26.22 0.43 -13.97
CA ILE A 730 -26.30 -0.26 -15.26
C ILE A 730 -25.54 -1.59 -15.19
N SER A 731 -26.03 -2.63 -15.87
CA SER A 731 -25.25 -3.85 -16.13
C SER A 731 -24.48 -3.71 -17.44
N MET A 732 -23.19 -4.03 -17.43
CA MET A 732 -22.34 -4.05 -18.63
C MET A 732 -22.74 -5.18 -19.57
N GLU A 733 -22.71 -4.89 -20.88
CA GLU A 733 -22.99 -5.85 -21.93
C GLU A 733 -21.74 -6.27 -22.73
N PRO A 734 -21.55 -7.55 -23.03
CA PRO A 734 -22.29 -8.69 -22.50
C PRO A 734 -21.97 -8.91 -21.01
N GLU A 735 -22.92 -9.38 -20.21
CA GLU A 735 -22.71 -9.66 -18.77
C GLU A 735 -21.47 -10.55 -18.48
N SER A 736 -21.07 -11.39 -19.44
CA SER A 736 -19.90 -12.26 -19.35
C SER A 736 -18.54 -11.52 -19.38
N CYS A 737 -18.53 -10.20 -19.59
CA CYS A 737 -17.30 -9.38 -19.59
C CYS A 737 -16.60 -9.39 -18.22
N SER A 738 -17.35 -9.55 -17.12
CA SER A 738 -16.85 -9.47 -15.76
C SER A 738 -17.87 -10.04 -14.76
N PRO A 739 -17.47 -10.86 -13.76
CA PRO A 739 -18.35 -11.17 -12.63
C PRO A 739 -18.74 -9.91 -11.83
N LYS A 740 -18.00 -8.80 -11.96
CA LYS A 740 -18.37 -7.46 -11.52
C LYS A 740 -18.74 -6.64 -12.75
N ASN A 741 -19.99 -6.79 -13.22
CA ASN A 741 -20.53 -6.09 -14.38
C ASN A 741 -21.43 -4.90 -14.01
N ASN A 742 -21.44 -4.44 -12.75
CA ASN A 742 -22.13 -3.19 -12.41
C ASN A 742 -21.30 -1.99 -12.88
N MET A 743 -22.00 -0.98 -13.40
CA MET A 743 -21.48 0.34 -13.76
C MET A 743 -22.44 1.39 -13.19
N VAL A 744 -21.95 2.23 -12.29
CA VAL A 744 -22.72 3.34 -11.72
C VAL A 744 -22.41 4.59 -12.52
N VAL A 745 -23.43 5.18 -13.14
CA VAL A 745 -23.32 6.37 -13.98
C VAL A 745 -24.13 7.50 -13.36
N GLY A 746 -23.48 8.60 -13.02
CA GLY A 746 -24.11 9.79 -12.45
C GLY A 746 -23.91 11.02 -13.33
N ILE A 747 -24.96 11.79 -13.53
CA ILE A 747 -24.96 13.04 -14.30
C ILE A 747 -25.54 14.15 -13.40
N PRO A 748 -24.90 15.32 -13.27
CA PRO A 748 -25.49 16.45 -12.55
C PRO A 748 -26.77 16.93 -13.25
N VAL A 749 -27.75 17.40 -12.46
CA VAL A 749 -29.08 17.88 -12.92
C VAL A 749 -29.15 19.40 -12.96
#